data_AF-A0A833WXS4-F1
#
_entry.id   AF-A0A833WXS4-F1
#
_cell.length_a   1.000
_cell.length_b   1.000
_cell.length_c   1.000
_cell.angle_alpha   90.00
_cell.angle_beta   90.00
_cell.angle_gamma   90.00
#
_symmetry.space_group_name_H-M   'P 1'
#
loop_
_entity.id
_entity.type
_entity.pdbx_description
1 polymer ?
#
loop_
_entity_poly.entity_id
_entity_poly.type
_entity_poly.pdbx_seq_one_letter_code
_entity_poly.pdbx_strand_id
1 'polypeptide(L)'
;MCDCECGDEGVSPTRRESAYDMIRVDAAVDVVLQQTQPLEAATVQAHEADGFVLAEPVLSVEPLPPFRASIMDGYAVVAVDGVGTFPVVERIAAGDMPSKALKPGQVSYITTGSPVPDGADAVVKIEDTSSVEGSVRHEREVAVNILKAVNAGQNIRPIGSDISPGEVLVDAHEVVSAAEIGLLATAGITEVVAHRKPVAGVLSTGSELVEAFEGTTTPGKIRDSNRPMLLALLSGWGAKTLNLGVCSDKKQALKDTILKALEEVDVLITSGGVSMGEHDLIKPLLEEMGTVHFGRLLMKPGKPTTFATLDIHGKKKLVFALPGNPVSSFTTCHLLVHPALKRLRGLPGPRCHQTKVYASLTHPIKLDVERPEFHRANVVWDAKQHKFLATSTGRQISSRLLSCRNANALLRLPTGTEVRDGDAVVALILDCTFGNTTGGVTATPVLSHSTASSTHAPGTMAKLNAVKKIFRAGLLTISDRVSAGTSTDMSGPAMVDVLQRVDKVQMDVVAIKVVPDEEDQIQAVVKDWADSDAVDLILTSGGTGFSPRDVTPEAIKAVLDKEIPGFPIAMLESSLKITAKAVLSRPVAGIRKNTLIVTLPGKPKAVVENFSAIAEVLPHALHLVRDVPHEHHRSNPSSLYT
;
A
#
# COMPACT_ATOMS: atom_id res chain seq x y z
N MET A 1 27.41 40.88 -50.49
CA MET A 1 27.29 39.50 -51.00
C MET A 1 27.64 38.56 -49.87
N CYS A 2 26.61 38.03 -49.23
CA CYS A 2 26.56 36.74 -48.52
C CYS A 2 25.08 36.62 -48.16
N ASP A 3 24.36 35.96 -49.06
CA ASP A 3 22.94 35.67 -48.94
C ASP A 3 22.70 34.81 -47.70
N CYS A 4 21.84 35.30 -46.81
CA CYS A 4 21.30 34.47 -45.73
C CYS A 4 20.09 33.74 -46.30
N GLU A 5 20.31 32.53 -46.81
CA GLU A 5 19.25 31.58 -47.11
C GLU A 5 18.64 31.10 -45.78
N CYS A 6 17.66 31.84 -45.27
CA CYS A 6 16.69 31.29 -44.34
C CYS A 6 15.75 30.37 -45.12
N GLY A 7 16.19 29.13 -45.31
CA GLY A 7 15.39 28.04 -45.85
C GLY A 7 14.12 27.86 -45.02
N ASP A 8 12.99 28.02 -45.69
CA ASP A 8 11.62 27.75 -45.23
C ASP A 8 11.38 26.23 -45.20
N GLU A 9 12.27 25.48 -44.54
CA GLU A 9 12.14 24.04 -44.38
C GLU A 9 11.13 23.72 -43.26
N GLY A 10 9.86 23.60 -43.66
CA GLY A 10 8.92 22.68 -43.06
C GLY A 10 8.33 23.12 -41.72
N VAL A 11 7.44 24.10 -41.76
CA VAL A 11 6.40 24.26 -40.73
C VAL A 11 5.53 23.00 -40.75
N SER A 12 5.92 21.99 -39.97
CA SER A 12 5.07 20.85 -39.66
C SER A 12 3.81 21.38 -38.97
N PRO A 13 2.59 21.05 -39.43
CA PRO A 13 1.38 21.52 -38.79
C PRO A 13 1.35 20.94 -37.38
N THR A 14 1.60 21.76 -36.36
CA THR A 14 1.52 21.39 -34.96
C THR A 14 0.11 20.86 -34.70
N ARG A 15 -0.02 19.54 -34.54
CA ARG A 15 -1.30 18.93 -34.19
C ARG A 15 -1.74 19.53 -32.85
N ARG A 16 -2.83 20.29 -32.88
CA ARG A 16 -3.45 20.86 -31.66
C ARG A 16 -4.12 19.80 -30.79
N GLU A 17 -4.29 18.60 -31.35
CA GLU A 17 -4.80 17.42 -30.67
C GLU A 17 -3.72 16.34 -30.61
N SER A 18 -3.54 15.73 -29.45
CA SER A 18 -2.56 14.65 -29.28
C SER A 18 -3.02 13.39 -29.99
N ALA A 19 -2.08 12.67 -30.62
CA ALA A 19 -2.33 11.36 -31.21
C ALA A 19 -2.61 10.23 -30.19
N TYR A 20 -2.49 10.52 -28.89
CA TYR A 20 -2.65 9.54 -27.81
C TYR A 20 -3.87 9.84 -26.94
N ASP A 21 -4.64 8.79 -26.68
CA ASP A 21 -5.69 8.80 -25.67
C ASP A 21 -5.10 8.90 -24.26
N MET A 22 -5.89 9.44 -23.33
CA MET A 22 -5.48 9.53 -21.93
C MET A 22 -5.77 8.22 -21.21
N ILE A 23 -4.71 7.55 -20.74
CA ILE A 23 -4.84 6.35 -19.92
C ILE A 23 -4.91 6.71 -18.43
N ARG A 24 -5.68 5.93 -17.65
CA ARG A 24 -5.71 6.06 -16.18
C ARG A 24 -4.38 5.56 -15.59
N VAL A 25 -3.97 6.16 -14.47
CA VAL A 25 -2.67 5.83 -13.84
C VAL A 25 -2.55 4.36 -13.45
N ASP A 26 -3.58 3.74 -12.86
CA ASP A 26 -3.51 2.32 -12.47
C ASP A 26 -3.25 1.43 -13.71
N ALA A 27 -3.99 1.66 -14.80
CA ALA A 27 -3.78 0.93 -16.05
C ALA A 27 -2.41 1.20 -16.68
N ALA A 28 -1.87 2.42 -16.53
CA ALA A 28 -0.51 2.73 -16.96
C ALA A 28 0.55 1.96 -16.17
N VAL A 29 0.35 1.80 -14.85
CA VAL A 29 1.21 0.97 -13.99
C VAL A 29 1.15 -0.50 -14.44
N ASP A 30 -0.04 -1.02 -14.71
CA ASP A 30 -0.22 -2.40 -15.19
C ASP A 30 0.52 -2.63 -16.52
N VAL A 31 0.39 -1.70 -17.47
CA VAL A 31 1.12 -1.75 -18.75
C VAL A 31 2.63 -1.75 -18.53
N VAL A 32 3.14 -0.87 -17.65
CA VAL A 32 4.56 -0.83 -17.32
C VAL A 32 5.02 -2.17 -16.74
N LEU A 33 4.29 -2.74 -15.78
CA LEU A 33 4.64 -4.01 -15.14
C LEU A 33 4.58 -5.19 -16.12
N GLN A 34 3.60 -5.21 -17.04
CA GLN A 34 3.49 -6.23 -18.10
C GLN A 34 4.66 -6.18 -19.08
N GLN A 35 5.18 -4.99 -19.37
CA GLN A 35 6.33 -4.81 -20.26
C GLN A 35 7.68 -5.02 -19.56
N THR A 36 7.68 -5.20 -18.24
CA THR A 36 8.89 -5.30 -17.43
C THR A 36 9.11 -6.74 -16.97
N GLN A 37 10.29 -7.29 -17.26
CA GLN A 37 10.70 -8.63 -16.80
C GLN A 37 11.88 -8.53 -15.83
N PRO A 38 12.01 -9.45 -14.86
CA PRO A 38 13.19 -9.52 -14.00
C PRO A 38 14.46 -9.60 -14.83
N LEU A 39 15.49 -8.91 -14.36
CA LEU A 39 16.83 -9.03 -14.94
C LEU A 39 17.41 -10.40 -14.62
N GLU A 40 18.47 -10.75 -15.36
CA GLU A 40 19.18 -12.01 -15.15
C GLU A 40 19.66 -12.15 -13.70
N ALA A 41 19.54 -13.38 -13.18
CA ALA A 41 20.07 -13.74 -11.88
C ALA A 41 21.56 -14.06 -11.99
N ALA A 42 22.31 -13.76 -10.93
CA ALA A 42 23.72 -14.05 -10.82
C ALA A 42 24.06 -14.45 -9.39
N THR A 43 25.13 -15.20 -9.22
CA THR A 43 25.71 -15.49 -7.91
C THR A 43 26.31 -14.22 -7.33
N VAL A 44 25.96 -13.92 -6.08
CA VAL A 44 26.43 -12.77 -5.31
C VAL A 44 26.97 -13.29 -3.98
N GLN A 45 28.05 -12.69 -3.49
CA GLN A 45 28.55 -12.98 -2.16
C GLN A 45 27.49 -12.59 -1.11
N ALA A 46 27.18 -13.50 -0.19
CA ALA A 46 26.08 -13.32 0.76
C ALA A 46 26.22 -12.02 1.57
N HIS A 47 27.44 -11.64 1.96
CA HIS A 47 27.70 -10.41 2.71
C HIS A 47 27.52 -9.11 1.89
N GLU A 48 27.46 -9.19 0.56
CA GLU A 48 27.19 -8.06 -0.35
C GLU A 48 25.74 -8.07 -0.88
N ALA A 49 24.94 -9.07 -0.46
CA ALA A 49 23.59 -9.27 -0.98
C ALA A 49 22.57 -8.27 -0.42
N ASP A 50 22.94 -7.34 0.46
CA ASP A 50 22.01 -6.33 0.99
C ASP A 50 21.34 -5.52 -0.15
N GLY A 51 20.01 -5.45 -0.06
CA GLY A 51 19.15 -4.85 -1.06
C GLY A 51 19.07 -5.60 -2.39
N PHE A 52 19.68 -6.78 -2.54
CA PHE A 52 19.38 -7.69 -3.65
C PHE A 52 18.06 -8.43 -3.41
N VAL A 53 17.50 -9.00 -4.47
CA VAL A 53 16.31 -9.83 -4.39
C VAL A 53 16.70 -11.23 -4.86
N LEU A 54 16.40 -12.23 -4.04
CA LEU A 54 16.76 -13.61 -4.36
C LEU A 54 15.99 -14.12 -5.57
N ALA A 55 16.66 -14.89 -6.42
CA ALA A 55 16.04 -15.55 -7.56
C ALA A 55 15.54 -16.97 -7.19
N GLU A 56 16.15 -17.58 -6.18
CA GLU A 56 15.81 -18.91 -5.66
C GLU A 56 15.82 -18.89 -4.12
N PRO A 57 15.09 -19.79 -3.44
CA PRO A 57 15.09 -19.83 -1.99
C PRO A 57 16.43 -20.36 -1.47
N VAL A 58 16.87 -19.86 -0.33
CA VAL A 58 18.05 -20.37 0.38
C VAL A 58 17.59 -21.27 1.51
N LEU A 59 18.10 -22.49 1.54
CA LEU A 59 17.77 -23.51 2.54
C LEU A 59 18.94 -23.70 3.50
N SER A 60 18.66 -23.95 4.78
CA SER A 60 19.69 -24.33 5.73
C SER A 60 20.18 -25.75 5.46
N VAL A 61 21.49 -25.98 5.50
CA VAL A 61 22.08 -27.32 5.46
C VAL A 61 22.35 -27.85 6.87
N GLU A 62 22.66 -26.95 7.80
CA GLU A 62 23.03 -27.29 9.17
C GLU A 62 21.89 -26.95 10.15
N PRO A 63 21.75 -27.69 11.26
CA PRO A 63 20.84 -27.32 12.33
C PRO A 63 21.37 -26.16 13.16
N LEU A 64 20.49 -25.29 13.64
CA LEU A 64 20.79 -24.31 14.68
C LEU A 64 19.87 -24.51 15.91
N PRO A 65 20.43 -24.67 17.13
CA PRO A 65 21.84 -24.91 17.40
C PRO A 65 22.28 -26.30 16.89
N PRO A 66 23.59 -26.52 16.60
CA PRO A 66 24.08 -27.80 16.09
C PRO A 66 24.25 -28.89 17.17
N PHE A 67 24.09 -28.52 18.43
CA PHE A 67 24.15 -29.38 19.60
C PHE A 67 23.06 -28.97 20.59
N ARG A 68 22.77 -29.82 21.58
CA ARG A 68 21.86 -29.45 22.69
C ARG A 68 22.51 -28.31 23.46
N ALA A 69 21.90 -27.12 23.45
CA ALA A 69 22.51 -25.93 24.03
C ALA A 69 21.80 -25.50 25.32
N SER A 70 22.54 -25.03 26.31
CA SER A 70 21.93 -24.44 27.51
C SER A 70 21.24 -23.12 27.18
N ILE A 71 20.04 -22.91 27.72
CA ILE A 71 19.30 -21.64 27.64
C ILE A 71 19.76 -20.67 28.74
N MET A 72 20.34 -21.18 29.82
CA MET A 72 20.64 -20.42 31.04
C MET A 72 22.07 -20.68 31.51
N ASP A 73 22.63 -19.72 32.27
CA ASP A 73 23.80 -19.98 33.10
C ASP A 73 23.37 -20.79 34.32
N GLY A 74 24.14 -21.81 34.69
CA GLY A 74 23.85 -22.63 35.86
C GLY A 74 24.51 -24.00 35.81
N TYR A 75 23.72 -25.04 36.05
CA TYR A 75 24.22 -26.41 36.20
C TYR A 75 23.44 -27.39 35.33
N ALA A 76 24.14 -28.10 34.46
CA ALA A 76 23.60 -29.27 33.78
C ALA A 76 23.45 -30.41 34.79
N VAL A 77 22.25 -31.01 34.84
CA VAL A 77 21.86 -32.01 35.83
C VAL A 77 21.18 -33.21 35.15
N VAL A 78 21.07 -34.30 35.89
CA VAL A 78 20.07 -35.35 35.61
C VAL A 78 18.84 -35.01 36.44
N ALA A 79 17.72 -34.69 35.79
CA ALA A 79 16.53 -34.12 36.40
C ALA A 79 15.96 -34.98 37.55
N VAL A 80 16.09 -36.31 37.44
CA VAL A 80 15.61 -37.26 38.47
C VAL A 80 16.39 -37.20 39.79
N ASP A 81 17.58 -36.60 39.81
CA ASP A 81 18.38 -36.45 41.04
C ASP A 81 17.75 -35.42 42.00
N GLY A 82 16.99 -34.46 41.47
CA GLY A 82 16.21 -33.50 42.26
C GLY A 82 17.05 -32.48 43.05
N VAL A 83 16.55 -32.12 44.23
CA VAL A 83 17.15 -31.11 45.13
C VAL A 83 18.20 -31.79 46.01
N GLY A 84 19.38 -31.19 46.14
CA GLY A 84 20.47 -31.75 46.93
C GLY A 84 21.82 -31.08 46.70
N THR A 85 22.85 -31.59 47.37
CA THR A 85 24.24 -31.16 47.18
C THR A 85 24.95 -32.14 46.25
N PHE A 86 25.52 -31.62 45.17
CA PHE A 86 26.15 -32.45 44.14
C PHE A 86 27.59 -31.98 43.85
N PRO A 87 28.52 -32.90 43.55
CA PRO A 87 29.85 -32.55 43.09
C PRO A 87 29.79 -31.94 41.68
N VAL A 88 30.52 -30.84 41.51
CA VAL A 88 30.71 -30.20 40.20
C VAL A 88 31.86 -30.89 39.48
N VAL A 89 31.57 -31.66 38.44
CA VAL A 89 32.56 -32.54 37.78
C VAL A 89 33.26 -31.89 36.60
N GLU A 90 32.64 -30.86 36.02
CA GLU A 90 33.16 -30.13 34.87
C GLU A 90 32.64 -28.68 34.84
N ARG A 91 33.41 -27.80 34.21
CA ARG A 91 33.01 -26.43 33.88
C ARG A 91 33.02 -26.31 32.35
N ILE A 92 31.86 -26.01 31.76
CA ILE A 92 31.66 -25.94 30.32
C ILE A 92 31.28 -24.50 29.99
N ALA A 93 32.23 -23.72 29.48
CA ALA A 93 31.98 -22.36 29.03
C ALA A 93 31.58 -22.33 27.55
N ALA A 94 31.13 -21.18 27.04
CA ALA A 94 30.84 -21.02 25.62
C ALA A 94 32.12 -21.21 24.79
N GLY A 95 32.06 -22.06 23.76
CA GLY A 95 33.21 -22.44 22.95
C GLY A 95 33.92 -23.73 23.41
N ASP A 96 33.63 -24.23 24.62
CA ASP A 96 34.13 -25.51 25.10
C ASP A 96 33.22 -26.66 24.66
N MET A 97 33.80 -27.85 24.50
CA MET A 97 33.05 -29.11 24.38
C MET A 97 33.16 -29.90 25.69
N PRO A 98 32.07 -30.53 26.16
CA PRO A 98 32.13 -31.43 27.31
C PRO A 98 33.11 -32.58 27.05
N SER A 99 34.02 -32.83 27.99
CA SER A 99 35.02 -33.90 27.87
C SER A 99 34.52 -35.25 28.40
N LYS A 100 33.41 -35.25 29.15
CA LYS A 100 32.85 -36.43 29.82
C LYS A 100 31.32 -36.38 29.83
N ALA A 101 30.69 -37.55 29.81
CA ALA A 101 29.26 -37.68 30.08
C ALA A 101 28.97 -37.49 31.58
N LEU A 102 27.88 -36.80 31.89
CA LEU A 102 27.35 -36.60 33.22
C LEU A 102 26.68 -37.87 33.73
N LYS A 103 26.99 -38.28 34.97
CA LYS A 103 26.36 -39.43 35.63
C LYS A 103 25.34 -38.95 36.68
N PRO A 104 24.32 -39.77 37.02
CA PRO A 104 23.43 -39.46 38.14
C PRO A 104 24.21 -39.18 39.44
N GLY A 105 23.77 -38.17 40.19
CA GLY A 105 24.44 -37.66 41.37
C GLY A 105 25.63 -36.73 41.08
N GLN A 106 25.78 -36.23 39.84
CA GLN A 106 26.82 -35.29 39.44
C GLN A 106 26.21 -34.10 38.70
N VAL A 107 26.88 -32.94 38.75
CA VAL A 107 26.49 -31.77 37.96
C VAL A 107 27.68 -31.15 37.24
N SER A 108 27.44 -30.48 36.12
CA SER A 108 28.46 -29.68 35.44
C SER A 108 28.03 -28.23 35.42
N TYR A 109 28.93 -27.31 35.79
CA TYR A 109 28.68 -25.89 35.58
C TYR A 109 28.64 -25.63 34.08
N ILE A 110 27.62 -24.91 33.62
CA ILE A 110 27.40 -24.62 32.21
C ILE A 110 26.96 -23.18 32.02
N THR A 111 27.47 -22.52 30.99
CA THR A 111 27.01 -21.18 30.59
C THR A 111 25.98 -21.24 29.46
N THR A 112 25.25 -20.16 29.28
CA THR A 112 24.28 -19.97 28.20
C THR A 112 24.94 -20.19 26.84
N GLY A 113 24.29 -20.98 25.98
CA GLY A 113 24.78 -21.33 24.65
C GLY A 113 25.81 -22.46 24.62
N SER A 114 26.31 -22.93 25.77
CA SER A 114 27.26 -24.05 25.82
C SER A 114 26.59 -25.40 25.49
N PRO A 115 27.35 -26.38 24.96
CA PRO A 115 26.84 -27.73 24.73
C PRO A 115 26.53 -28.43 26.05
N VAL A 116 25.33 -28.99 26.15
CA VAL A 116 24.89 -29.80 27.28
C VAL A 116 25.60 -31.16 27.20
N PRO A 117 26.29 -31.62 28.28
CA PRO A 117 26.99 -32.89 28.29
C PRO A 117 26.03 -34.07 28.10
N ASP A 118 26.52 -35.13 27.45
CA ASP A 118 25.80 -36.40 27.38
C ASP A 118 25.44 -36.90 28.79
N GLY A 119 24.26 -37.49 28.96
CA GLY A 119 23.76 -37.93 30.27
C GLY A 119 23.02 -36.85 31.07
N ALA A 120 23.26 -35.55 30.82
CA ALA A 120 22.40 -34.50 31.37
C ALA A 120 21.12 -34.36 30.53
N ASP A 121 19.99 -34.17 31.19
CA ASP A 121 18.68 -34.00 30.56
C ASP A 121 17.99 -32.69 30.92
N ALA A 122 18.53 -31.89 31.84
CA ALA A 122 18.02 -30.56 32.19
C ALA A 122 19.13 -29.60 32.63
N VAL A 123 18.83 -28.30 32.68
CA VAL A 123 19.70 -27.27 33.27
C VAL A 123 18.96 -26.54 34.38
N VAL A 124 19.55 -26.49 35.57
CA VAL A 124 19.10 -25.62 36.68
C VAL A 124 19.79 -24.28 36.54
N LYS A 125 19.02 -23.18 36.51
CA LYS A 125 19.58 -21.83 36.44
C LYS A 125 20.35 -21.46 37.72
N ILE A 126 21.36 -20.62 37.61
CA ILE A 126 22.27 -20.28 38.71
C ILE A 126 21.54 -19.73 39.95
N GLU A 127 20.45 -19.00 39.77
CA GLU A 127 19.65 -18.42 40.87
C GLU A 127 18.91 -19.46 41.70
N ASP A 128 18.70 -20.66 41.17
CA ASP A 128 18.10 -21.80 41.87
C ASP A 128 19.18 -22.70 42.51
N THR A 129 20.39 -22.15 42.72
CA THR A 129 21.53 -22.85 43.34
C THR A 129 22.21 -22.02 44.42
N SER A 130 22.98 -22.67 45.31
CA SER A 130 23.86 -21.97 46.26
C SER A 130 25.18 -22.71 46.46
N SER A 131 26.25 -21.97 46.70
CA SER A 131 27.58 -22.53 46.99
C SER A 131 27.60 -23.29 48.31
N VAL A 132 28.37 -24.38 48.39
CA VAL A 132 28.60 -25.10 49.65
C VAL A 132 29.63 -24.36 50.51
N GLU A 133 29.40 -24.22 51.83
CA GLU A 133 30.32 -23.56 52.76
C GLU A 133 31.74 -24.16 52.69
N GLY A 134 32.77 -23.30 52.57
CA GLY A 134 34.18 -23.70 52.49
C GLY A 134 34.70 -24.03 51.09
N SER A 135 33.84 -24.02 50.06
CA SER A 135 34.22 -24.32 48.66
C SER A 135 34.90 -23.14 47.92
N VAL A 136 34.90 -21.94 48.51
CA VAL A 136 35.49 -20.71 47.91
C VAL A 136 37.01 -20.62 48.05
N ARG A 137 37.72 -21.75 48.18
CA ARG A 137 39.18 -21.70 48.44
C ARG A 137 40.04 -21.55 47.20
N HIS A 138 39.62 -21.93 45.99
CA HIS A 138 40.41 -21.69 44.77
C HIS A 138 39.53 -21.76 43.51
N GLU A 139 39.14 -20.63 42.92
CA GLU A 139 38.65 -20.39 41.52
C GLU A 139 37.64 -21.36 40.84
N ARG A 140 37.22 -22.46 41.48
CA ARG A 140 36.34 -23.52 40.95
C ARG A 140 35.51 -24.08 42.09
N GLU A 141 34.18 -23.98 41.98
CA GLU A 141 33.27 -24.67 42.89
C GLU A 141 33.42 -26.18 42.70
N VAL A 142 33.72 -26.89 43.78
CA VAL A 142 33.84 -28.37 43.80
C VAL A 142 32.51 -29.06 44.07
N ALA A 143 31.54 -28.35 44.66
CA ALA A 143 30.19 -28.84 44.92
C ALA A 143 29.19 -27.67 44.98
N VAL A 144 27.94 -27.92 44.64
CA VAL A 144 26.85 -26.94 44.63
C VAL A 144 25.58 -27.52 45.23
N ASN A 145 24.78 -26.69 45.90
CA ASN A 145 23.43 -27.03 46.31
C ASN A 145 22.44 -26.65 45.21
N ILE A 146 21.71 -27.63 44.68
CA ILE A 146 20.54 -27.41 43.84
C ILE A 146 19.34 -27.20 44.77
N LEU A 147 18.72 -26.02 44.70
CA LEU A 147 17.64 -25.61 45.61
C LEU A 147 16.25 -25.94 45.05
N LYS A 148 16.15 -26.13 43.73
CA LYS A 148 14.89 -26.39 43.03
C LYS A 148 15.06 -27.47 41.98
N ALA A 149 14.18 -28.47 42.00
CA ALA A 149 14.13 -29.50 40.97
C ALA A 149 13.65 -28.93 39.63
N VAL A 150 14.11 -29.54 38.54
CA VAL A 150 13.75 -29.22 37.15
C VAL A 150 13.20 -30.45 36.45
N ASN A 151 12.41 -30.24 35.40
CA ASN A 151 11.91 -31.33 34.56
C ASN A 151 12.92 -31.67 33.45
N ALA A 152 12.91 -32.92 32.98
CA ALA A 152 13.67 -33.31 31.80
C ALA A 152 13.31 -32.41 30.59
N GLY A 153 14.33 -31.98 29.85
CA GLY A 153 14.26 -31.04 28.73
C GLY A 153 14.25 -29.57 29.14
N GLN A 154 14.09 -29.23 30.42
CA GLN A 154 13.99 -27.85 30.86
C GLN A 154 15.31 -27.09 30.68
N ASN A 155 15.21 -25.85 30.18
CA ASN A 155 16.33 -24.94 29.92
C ASN A 155 17.36 -25.48 28.92
N ILE A 156 16.95 -26.39 28.02
CA ILE A 156 17.79 -26.91 26.94
C ILE A 156 17.12 -26.58 25.60
N ARG A 157 17.89 -25.98 24.68
CA ARG A 157 17.52 -25.90 23.25
C ARG A 157 17.93 -27.21 22.55
N PRO A 158 16.97 -27.98 22.00
CA PRO A 158 17.27 -29.14 21.18
C PRO A 158 18.09 -28.77 19.93
N ILE A 159 18.72 -29.77 19.32
CA ILE A 159 19.40 -29.59 18.03
C ILE A 159 18.37 -29.15 16.99
N GLY A 160 18.68 -28.09 16.25
CA GLY A 160 17.83 -27.57 15.18
C GLY A 160 16.53 -26.90 15.64
N SER A 161 16.41 -26.53 16.93
CA SER A 161 15.21 -25.89 17.46
C SER A 161 14.91 -24.51 16.87
N ASP A 162 15.95 -23.81 16.40
CA ASP A 162 15.82 -22.47 15.82
C ASP A 162 15.82 -22.53 14.30
N ILE A 163 16.64 -23.42 13.72
CA ILE A 163 16.70 -23.68 12.28
C ILE A 163 16.88 -25.18 12.09
N SER A 164 15.96 -25.80 11.38
CA SER A 164 16.08 -27.20 10.98
C SER A 164 16.82 -27.34 9.64
N PRO A 165 17.59 -28.43 9.42
CA PRO A 165 18.13 -28.74 8.11
C PRO A 165 17.00 -28.85 7.07
N GLY A 166 17.18 -28.20 5.92
CA GLY A 166 16.18 -28.10 4.85
C GLY A 166 15.12 -27.02 5.06
N GLU A 167 15.16 -26.27 6.15
CA GLU A 167 14.27 -25.12 6.37
C GLU A 167 14.66 -23.95 5.45
N VAL A 168 13.65 -23.24 4.92
CA VAL A 168 13.87 -22.07 4.08
C VAL A 168 14.26 -20.89 4.97
N LEU A 169 15.47 -20.38 4.78
CA LEU A 169 16.00 -19.21 5.49
C LEU A 169 15.50 -17.91 4.89
N VAL A 170 15.50 -17.85 3.56
CA VAL A 170 15.05 -16.69 2.79
C VAL A 170 14.36 -17.20 1.54
N ASP A 171 13.13 -16.77 1.30
CA ASP A 171 12.33 -17.16 0.14
C ASP A 171 12.87 -16.55 -1.16
N ALA A 172 12.56 -17.21 -2.28
CA ALA A 172 12.73 -16.61 -3.59
C ALA A 172 11.87 -15.33 -3.71
N HIS A 173 12.38 -14.35 -4.43
CA HIS A 173 11.73 -13.05 -4.66
C HIS A 173 11.55 -12.19 -3.39
N GLU A 174 12.29 -12.50 -2.33
CA GLU A 174 12.44 -11.63 -1.16
C GLU A 174 13.67 -10.73 -1.27
N VAL A 175 13.54 -9.53 -0.69
CA VAL A 175 14.65 -8.57 -0.58
C VAL A 175 15.51 -9.01 0.59
N VAL A 176 16.80 -9.20 0.35
CA VAL A 176 17.78 -9.45 1.42
C VAL A 176 18.00 -8.14 2.18
N SER A 177 17.71 -8.14 3.49
CA SER A 177 17.99 -7.04 4.42
C SER A 177 18.96 -7.49 5.51
N ALA A 178 19.22 -6.65 6.50
CA ALA A 178 20.12 -6.95 7.60
C ALA A 178 19.79 -8.26 8.35
N ALA A 179 18.49 -8.59 8.50
CA ALA A 179 18.07 -9.83 9.16
C ALA A 179 18.44 -11.05 8.32
N GLU A 180 18.14 -11.02 7.01
CA GLU A 180 18.49 -12.10 6.08
C GLU A 180 20.00 -12.29 5.98
N ILE A 181 20.80 -11.21 5.96
CA ILE A 181 22.26 -11.31 6.03
C ILE A 181 22.71 -12.07 7.30
N GLY A 182 22.11 -11.76 8.45
CA GLY A 182 22.37 -12.46 9.71
C GLY A 182 22.01 -13.94 9.66
N LEU A 183 20.87 -14.30 9.05
CA LEU A 183 20.45 -15.68 8.85
C LEU A 183 21.41 -16.45 7.93
N LEU A 184 21.78 -15.86 6.80
CA LEU A 184 22.75 -16.44 5.86
C LEU A 184 24.09 -16.71 6.54
N ALA A 185 24.60 -15.74 7.30
CA ALA A 185 25.84 -15.90 8.06
C ALA A 185 25.72 -16.99 9.13
N THR A 186 24.60 -17.04 9.85
CA THR A 186 24.34 -18.04 10.90
C THR A 186 24.30 -19.46 10.34
N ALA A 187 23.76 -19.64 9.14
CA ALA A 187 23.71 -20.92 8.45
C ALA A 187 24.95 -21.23 7.59
N GLY A 188 26.00 -20.39 7.65
CA GLY A 188 27.24 -20.59 6.90
C GLY A 188 27.10 -20.40 5.37
N ILE A 189 26.04 -19.74 4.91
CA ILE A 189 25.81 -19.48 3.49
C ILE A 189 26.70 -18.33 3.02
N THR A 190 27.64 -18.63 2.12
CA THR A 190 28.62 -17.66 1.60
C THR A 190 28.19 -16.99 0.31
N GLU A 191 27.30 -17.63 -0.46
CA GLU A 191 26.84 -17.17 -1.77
C GLU A 191 25.35 -17.39 -1.93
N VAL A 192 24.69 -16.49 -2.65
CA VAL A 192 23.26 -16.56 -2.99
C VAL A 192 23.04 -16.22 -4.45
N VAL A 193 21.98 -16.76 -5.06
CA VAL A 193 21.60 -16.40 -6.43
C VAL A 193 20.53 -15.32 -6.37
N ALA A 194 20.85 -14.14 -6.91
CA ALA A 194 20.00 -12.97 -6.84
C ALA A 194 19.93 -12.22 -8.17
N HIS A 195 18.83 -11.52 -8.41
CA HIS A 195 18.66 -10.67 -9.58
C HIS A 195 19.61 -9.48 -9.53
N ARG A 196 20.34 -9.21 -10.62
CA ARG A 196 21.26 -8.08 -10.64
C ARG A 196 20.52 -6.74 -10.50
N LYS A 197 21.20 -5.75 -9.91
CA LYS A 197 20.68 -4.39 -9.79
C LYS A 197 20.53 -3.75 -11.20
N PRO A 198 19.38 -3.11 -11.51
CA PRO A 198 19.17 -2.45 -12.79
C PRO A 198 20.09 -1.24 -12.95
N VAL A 199 20.50 -0.94 -14.18
CA VAL A 199 21.19 0.30 -14.52
C VAL A 199 20.19 1.28 -15.12
N ALA A 200 20.01 2.43 -14.46
CA ALA A 200 19.07 3.47 -14.87
C ALA A 200 19.81 4.74 -15.30
N GLY A 201 19.66 5.13 -16.57
CA GLY A 201 20.21 6.35 -17.14
C GLY A 201 19.23 7.51 -17.06
N VAL A 202 19.71 8.71 -16.72
CA VAL A 202 18.87 9.92 -16.71
C VAL A 202 19.45 10.98 -17.64
N LEU A 203 18.63 11.41 -18.60
CA LEU A 203 18.94 12.45 -19.59
C LEU A 203 17.95 13.61 -19.46
N SER A 204 18.46 14.84 -19.36
CA SER A 204 17.61 16.03 -19.45
C SER A 204 17.62 16.60 -20.86
N THR A 205 16.49 17.16 -21.29
CA THR A 205 16.37 17.85 -22.58
C THR A 205 15.72 19.21 -22.36
N GLY A 206 16.22 20.22 -23.05
CA GLY A 206 15.69 21.57 -22.98
C GLY A 206 16.77 22.59 -23.24
N SER A 207 16.59 23.37 -24.29
CA SER A 207 17.48 24.47 -24.63
C SER A 207 17.55 25.55 -23.55
N GLU A 208 16.62 25.61 -22.59
CA GLU A 208 16.67 26.50 -21.42
C GLU A 208 17.61 26.02 -20.32
N LEU A 209 18.06 24.76 -20.35
CA LEU A 209 18.79 24.16 -19.24
C LEU A 209 20.27 24.52 -19.23
N VAL A 210 20.81 24.65 -18.02
CA VAL A 210 22.25 24.63 -17.71
C VAL A 210 22.53 23.57 -16.64
N GLU A 211 23.79 23.17 -16.52
CA GLU A 211 24.22 22.18 -15.51
C GLU A 211 23.82 22.58 -14.08
N ALA A 212 23.45 21.57 -13.29
CA ALA A 212 22.76 21.75 -12.01
C ALA A 212 23.57 22.49 -10.95
N PHE A 213 24.85 22.12 -10.79
CA PHE A 213 25.71 22.62 -9.71
C PHE A 213 26.88 23.49 -10.21
N GLU A 214 27.21 23.39 -11.51
CA GLU A 214 28.34 24.08 -12.13
C GLU A 214 27.89 25.14 -13.16
N GLY A 215 26.64 25.09 -13.60
CA GLY A 215 26.10 25.97 -14.61
C GLY A 215 25.88 27.40 -14.12
N THR A 216 26.39 28.38 -14.88
CA THR A 216 26.05 29.79 -14.72
C THR A 216 24.74 30.09 -15.44
N THR A 217 23.76 30.60 -14.71
CA THR A 217 22.46 31.00 -15.29
C THR A 217 22.57 32.32 -16.02
N THR A 218 22.25 32.33 -17.30
CA THR A 218 22.05 33.54 -18.11
C THR A 218 20.56 33.84 -18.30
N PRO A 219 20.17 35.04 -18.77
CA PRO A 219 18.76 35.34 -19.05
C PRO A 219 18.11 34.28 -19.95
N GLY A 220 16.93 33.79 -19.56
CA GLY A 220 16.22 32.71 -20.27
C GLY A 220 16.71 31.29 -19.96
N LYS A 221 17.72 31.11 -19.10
CA LYS A 221 18.20 29.80 -18.66
C LYS A 221 17.83 29.49 -17.22
N ILE A 222 17.60 28.21 -16.94
CA ILE A 222 17.36 27.66 -15.60
C ILE A 222 18.26 26.44 -15.36
N ARG A 223 18.56 26.14 -14.09
CA ARG A 223 19.37 24.97 -13.74
C ARG A 223 18.55 23.69 -13.86
N ASP A 224 19.18 22.63 -14.37
CA ASP A 224 18.60 21.30 -14.39
C ASP A 224 18.45 20.76 -12.97
N SER A 225 17.22 20.74 -12.47
CA SER A 225 16.90 20.18 -11.15
C SER A 225 16.37 18.74 -11.22
N ASN A 226 15.90 18.30 -12.39
CA ASN A 226 15.22 17.01 -12.51
C ASN A 226 16.24 15.88 -12.54
N ARG A 227 17.31 16.00 -13.31
CA ARG A 227 18.32 14.95 -13.42
C ARG A 227 18.96 14.56 -12.07
N PRO A 228 19.53 15.49 -11.27
CA PRO A 228 20.08 15.12 -9.96
C PRO A 228 19.01 14.56 -9.01
N MET A 229 17.78 15.10 -9.04
CA MET A 229 16.67 14.58 -8.23
C MET A 229 16.31 13.14 -8.62
N LEU A 230 16.17 12.85 -9.91
CA LEU A 230 15.82 11.52 -10.40
C LEU A 230 16.95 10.53 -10.11
N LEU A 231 18.21 10.89 -10.35
CA LEU A 231 19.37 10.05 -10.01
C LEU A 231 19.37 9.70 -8.50
N ALA A 232 19.08 10.66 -7.62
CA ALA A 232 19.01 10.41 -6.19
C ALA A 232 17.89 9.42 -5.81
N LEU A 233 16.70 9.57 -6.40
CA LEU A 233 15.57 8.65 -6.18
C LEU A 233 15.91 7.22 -6.62
N LEU A 234 16.45 7.06 -7.84
CA LEU A 234 16.76 5.75 -8.42
C LEU A 234 17.84 5.03 -7.62
N SER A 235 18.88 5.75 -7.20
CA SER A 235 19.94 5.23 -6.34
C SER A 235 19.38 4.76 -4.99
N GLY A 236 18.51 5.58 -4.37
CA GLY A 236 17.81 5.21 -3.13
C GLY A 236 16.91 3.98 -3.26
N TRP A 237 16.46 3.63 -4.46
CA TRP A 237 15.69 2.40 -4.73
C TRP A 237 16.55 1.20 -5.15
N GLY A 238 17.88 1.31 -5.02
CA GLY A 238 18.82 0.23 -5.27
C GLY A 238 19.20 0.03 -6.74
N ALA A 239 18.92 1.00 -7.62
CA ALA A 239 19.41 0.98 -9.00
C ALA A 239 20.82 1.57 -9.09
N LYS A 240 21.66 1.03 -9.98
CA LYS A 240 22.89 1.70 -10.41
C LYS A 240 22.49 2.85 -11.34
N THR A 241 23.01 4.05 -11.14
CA THR A 241 22.57 5.22 -11.91
C THR A 241 23.65 5.74 -12.86
N LEU A 242 23.27 6.08 -14.08
CA LEU A 242 24.13 6.70 -15.08
C LEU A 242 23.64 8.11 -15.39
N ASN A 243 24.51 9.11 -15.22
CA ASN A 243 24.22 10.50 -15.56
C ASN A 243 24.55 10.75 -17.04
N LEU A 244 23.53 10.99 -17.86
CA LEU A 244 23.68 11.18 -19.31
C LEU A 244 23.75 12.67 -19.71
N GLY A 245 23.74 13.59 -18.73
CA GLY A 245 23.86 15.03 -18.97
C GLY A 245 22.60 15.70 -19.50
N VAL A 246 22.80 16.86 -20.12
CA VAL A 246 21.78 17.63 -20.84
C VAL A 246 22.03 17.49 -22.34
N CYS A 247 21.04 17.02 -23.09
CA CYS A 247 21.11 16.97 -24.55
C CYS A 247 20.43 18.19 -25.17
N SER A 248 20.96 18.65 -26.31
CA SER A 248 20.35 19.71 -27.12
C SER A 248 19.07 19.24 -27.81
N ASP A 249 18.12 20.15 -28.05
CA ASP A 249 16.85 19.88 -28.75
C ASP A 249 17.02 19.71 -30.29
N LYS A 250 18.12 19.12 -30.75
CA LYS A 250 18.33 18.77 -32.16
C LYS A 250 17.99 17.29 -32.38
N LYS A 251 17.06 17.00 -33.31
CA LYS A 251 16.51 15.65 -33.53
C LYS A 251 17.59 14.57 -33.66
N GLN A 252 18.58 14.76 -34.53
CA GLN A 252 19.61 13.75 -34.78
C GLN A 252 20.52 13.55 -33.56
N ALA A 253 21.01 14.63 -32.95
CA ALA A 253 21.87 14.55 -31.78
C ALA A 253 21.17 13.86 -30.59
N LEU A 254 19.88 14.15 -30.39
CA LEU A 254 19.05 13.51 -29.37
C LEU A 254 18.86 12.02 -29.65
N LYS A 255 18.58 11.65 -30.90
CA LYS A 255 18.48 10.25 -31.33
C LYS A 255 19.77 9.48 -31.04
N ASP A 256 20.91 10.01 -31.47
CA ASP A 256 22.22 9.37 -31.29
C ASP A 256 22.56 9.22 -29.81
N THR A 257 22.25 10.25 -28.99
CA THR A 257 22.44 10.21 -27.54
C THR A 257 21.58 9.13 -26.88
N ILE A 258 20.31 9.01 -27.28
CA ILE A 258 19.39 8.00 -26.76
C ILE A 258 19.87 6.59 -27.13
N LEU A 259 20.23 6.34 -28.38
CA LEU A 259 20.71 5.03 -28.84
C LEU A 259 21.97 4.61 -28.09
N LYS A 260 22.96 5.51 -27.98
CA LYS A 260 24.17 5.26 -27.21
C LYS A 260 23.88 4.97 -25.74
N ALA A 261 22.99 5.74 -25.11
CA ALA A 261 22.62 5.51 -23.72
C ALA A 261 21.99 4.13 -23.49
N LEU A 262 21.15 3.66 -24.41
CA LEU A 262 20.46 2.38 -24.30
C LEU A 262 21.38 1.15 -24.42
N GLU A 263 22.59 1.32 -24.96
CA GLU A 263 23.63 0.28 -24.92
C GLU A 263 24.10 0.02 -23.48
N GLU A 264 24.12 1.07 -22.64
CA GLU A 264 24.70 1.03 -21.29
C GLU A 264 23.66 0.83 -20.17
N VAL A 265 22.38 1.07 -20.43
CA VAL A 265 21.32 1.08 -19.39
C VAL A 265 20.21 0.08 -19.67
N ASP A 266 19.54 -0.41 -18.61
CA ASP A 266 18.31 -1.21 -18.72
C ASP A 266 17.07 -0.31 -18.82
N VAL A 267 17.13 0.85 -18.15
CA VAL A 267 16.06 1.85 -18.11
C VAL A 267 16.64 3.21 -18.49
N LEU A 268 16.07 3.86 -19.49
CA LEU A 268 16.35 5.24 -19.82
C LEU A 268 15.21 6.14 -19.34
N ILE A 269 15.54 7.20 -18.63
CA ILE A 269 14.59 8.21 -18.16
C ILE A 269 14.99 9.54 -18.79
N THR A 270 14.08 10.12 -19.56
CA THR A 270 14.25 11.49 -20.06
C THR A 270 13.36 12.46 -19.28
N SER A 271 13.80 13.71 -19.15
CA SER A 271 13.02 14.77 -18.53
C SER A 271 13.00 16.01 -19.42
N GLY A 272 11.80 16.43 -19.84
CA GLY A 272 11.61 17.52 -20.80
C GLY A 272 11.22 16.99 -22.19
N GLY A 273 10.87 17.88 -23.13
CA GLY A 273 10.65 17.51 -24.53
C GLY A 273 9.48 16.55 -24.83
N VAL A 274 8.45 16.50 -23.97
CA VAL A 274 7.32 15.54 -24.06
C VAL A 274 5.92 16.16 -24.16
N SER A 275 5.79 17.49 -24.27
CA SER A 275 4.50 18.19 -24.26
C SER A 275 3.81 18.21 -25.65
N MET A 276 3.42 19.39 -26.14
CA MET A 276 2.80 19.66 -27.45
C MET A 276 3.52 20.77 -28.25
N GLY A 277 4.71 21.20 -27.82
CA GLY A 277 5.51 22.23 -28.47
C GLY A 277 6.29 21.69 -29.67
N GLU A 278 6.73 22.59 -30.54
CA GLU A 278 7.49 22.27 -31.77
C GLU A 278 8.83 21.58 -31.48
N HIS A 279 9.36 21.73 -30.26
CA HIS A 279 10.60 21.13 -29.80
C HIS A 279 10.40 19.81 -29.02
N ASP A 280 9.17 19.28 -28.93
CA ASP A 280 8.91 18.00 -28.24
C ASP A 280 9.26 16.80 -29.14
N LEU A 281 10.56 16.60 -29.34
CA LEU A 281 11.12 15.61 -30.25
C LEU A 281 11.16 14.18 -29.68
N ILE A 282 10.96 14.00 -28.37
CA ILE A 282 11.10 12.68 -27.73
C ILE A 282 10.04 11.70 -28.24
N LYS A 283 8.76 12.09 -28.26
CA LYS A 283 7.67 11.18 -28.66
C LYS A 283 7.84 10.65 -30.10
N PRO A 284 8.03 11.51 -31.12
CA PRO A 284 8.26 11.05 -32.49
C PRO A 284 9.50 10.16 -32.61
N LEU A 285 10.56 10.46 -31.86
CA LEU A 285 11.77 9.63 -31.85
C LEU A 285 11.51 8.24 -31.25
N LEU A 286 10.75 8.15 -30.15
CA LEU A 286 10.40 6.87 -29.54
C LEU A 286 9.46 6.04 -30.42
N GLU A 287 8.55 6.68 -31.16
CA GLU A 287 7.71 6.02 -32.19
C GLU A 287 8.54 5.47 -33.34
N GLU A 288 9.59 6.19 -33.75
CA GLU A 288 10.50 5.78 -34.83
C GLU A 288 11.40 4.60 -34.40
N MET A 289 11.83 4.58 -33.14
CA MET A 289 12.82 3.63 -32.63
C MET A 289 12.22 2.41 -31.93
N GLY A 290 10.95 2.43 -31.53
CA GLY A 290 10.35 1.36 -30.75
C GLY A 290 8.84 1.46 -30.62
N THR A 291 8.31 0.90 -29.52
CA THR A 291 6.86 0.86 -29.26
C THR A 291 6.51 1.80 -28.13
N VAL A 292 5.72 2.83 -28.43
CA VAL A 292 5.11 3.71 -27.43
C VAL A 292 3.82 3.06 -26.94
N HIS A 293 3.75 2.75 -25.65
CA HIS A 293 2.57 2.11 -25.04
C HIS A 293 1.52 3.12 -24.61
N PHE A 294 1.96 4.29 -24.14
CA PHE A 294 1.10 5.45 -23.91
C PHE A 294 1.92 6.74 -23.94
N GLY A 295 1.30 7.83 -24.38
CA GLY A 295 1.92 9.16 -24.42
C GLY A 295 1.25 10.22 -23.53
N ARG A 296 0.15 9.86 -22.85
CA ARG A 296 -0.64 10.75 -22.00
C ARG A 296 -1.32 10.03 -20.82
N LEU A 297 -1.26 10.64 -19.65
CA LEU A 297 -1.91 10.17 -18.44
C LEU A 297 -3.08 11.08 -18.02
N LEU A 298 -4.17 10.46 -17.56
CA LEU A 298 -5.27 11.14 -16.90
C LEU A 298 -4.91 11.43 -15.44
N MET A 299 -4.06 12.44 -15.23
CA MET A 299 -3.60 12.85 -13.90
C MET A 299 -3.13 14.30 -13.82
N LYS A 300 -2.99 14.77 -12.58
CA LYS A 300 -2.32 16.02 -12.21
C LYS A 300 -1.41 15.80 -11.00
N PRO A 301 -0.16 16.28 -11.02
CA PRO A 301 0.63 16.66 -12.19
C PRO A 301 1.08 15.41 -12.98
N GLY A 302 1.55 15.54 -14.23
CA GLY A 302 2.10 14.39 -14.99
C GLY A 302 1.44 14.05 -16.33
N LYS A 303 0.48 14.85 -16.81
CA LYS A 303 -0.27 14.56 -18.05
C LYS A 303 0.57 14.10 -19.26
N PRO A 304 1.71 14.73 -19.62
CA PRO A 304 2.41 14.40 -20.86
C PRO A 304 3.40 13.23 -20.76
N THR A 305 3.42 12.50 -19.64
CA THR A 305 4.34 11.36 -19.46
C THR A 305 4.11 10.28 -20.52
N THR A 306 5.21 9.78 -21.06
CA THR A 306 5.24 8.74 -22.10
C THR A 306 6.03 7.53 -21.62
N PHE A 307 5.56 6.34 -21.94
CA PHE A 307 6.29 5.09 -21.72
C PHE A 307 6.44 4.33 -23.04
N ALA A 308 7.65 3.87 -23.31
CA ALA A 308 7.99 3.12 -24.50
C ALA A 308 8.94 1.96 -24.18
N THR A 309 8.98 0.98 -25.07
CA THR A 309 9.97 -0.10 -25.06
C THR A 309 10.71 -0.14 -26.38
N LEU A 310 12.02 -0.29 -26.33
CA LEU A 310 12.89 -0.43 -27.49
C LEU A 310 13.62 -1.77 -27.41
N ASP A 311 13.94 -2.38 -28.54
CA ASP A 311 14.81 -3.56 -28.60
C ASP A 311 16.21 -3.13 -29.04
N ILE A 312 17.20 -3.42 -28.20
CA ILE A 312 18.61 -3.12 -28.47
C ILE A 312 19.38 -4.43 -28.37
N HIS A 313 19.83 -4.96 -29.52
CA HIS A 313 20.54 -6.23 -29.63
C HIS A 313 19.79 -7.42 -28.98
N GLY A 314 18.47 -7.51 -29.18
CA GLY A 314 17.63 -8.58 -28.63
C GLY A 314 17.29 -8.39 -27.15
N LYS A 315 17.68 -7.26 -26.54
CA LYS A 315 17.33 -6.90 -25.16
C LYS A 315 16.30 -5.78 -25.16
N LYS A 316 15.15 -6.05 -24.56
CA LYS A 316 14.12 -5.04 -24.32
C LYS A 316 14.61 -4.01 -23.30
N LYS A 317 14.59 -2.74 -23.68
CA LYS A 317 14.93 -1.57 -22.85
C LYS A 317 13.66 -0.78 -22.54
N LEU A 318 13.56 -0.28 -21.32
CA LEU A 318 12.44 0.55 -20.89
C LEU A 318 12.79 2.02 -21.04
N VAL A 319 11.89 2.82 -21.62
CA VAL A 319 12.10 4.26 -21.77
C VAL A 319 10.92 5.03 -21.18
N PHE A 320 11.22 5.88 -20.19
CA PHE A 320 10.25 6.76 -19.55
C PHE A 320 10.57 8.20 -19.90
N ALA A 321 9.68 8.85 -20.65
CA ALA A 321 9.81 10.26 -20.96
C ALA A 321 8.92 11.09 -20.02
N LEU A 322 9.56 11.70 -19.03
CA LEU A 322 8.92 12.41 -17.93
C LEU A 322 8.78 13.91 -18.24
N PRO A 323 7.80 14.60 -17.65
CA PRO A 323 7.57 16.02 -17.95
C PRO A 323 8.65 16.91 -17.34
N GLY A 324 9.06 17.97 -18.05
CA GLY A 324 10.11 18.90 -17.59
C GLY A 324 9.78 19.66 -16.29
N ASN A 325 8.50 19.78 -15.93
CA ASN A 325 8.10 20.35 -14.64
C ASN A 325 8.54 19.46 -13.46
N PRO A 326 9.34 19.96 -12.50
CA PRO A 326 10.00 19.10 -11.50
C PRO A 326 9.08 18.22 -10.68
N VAL A 327 7.95 18.75 -10.20
CA VAL A 327 6.99 17.96 -9.43
C VAL A 327 6.36 16.85 -10.29
N SER A 328 6.14 17.12 -11.57
CA SER A 328 5.56 16.14 -12.49
C SER A 328 6.54 14.98 -12.70
N SER A 329 7.82 15.28 -12.93
CA SER A 329 8.89 14.28 -13.01
C SER A 329 9.00 13.47 -11.71
N PHE A 330 9.04 14.13 -10.55
CA PHE A 330 9.05 13.47 -9.25
C PHE A 330 7.88 12.49 -9.08
N THR A 331 6.65 12.98 -9.28
CA THR A 331 5.41 12.21 -9.08
C THR A 331 5.35 11.01 -10.02
N THR A 332 5.67 11.21 -11.30
CA THR A 332 5.58 10.14 -12.31
C THR A 332 6.72 9.14 -12.22
N CYS A 333 7.89 9.55 -11.72
CA CYS A 333 8.97 8.63 -11.35
C CYS A 333 8.53 7.67 -10.24
N HIS A 334 7.92 8.19 -9.16
CA HIS A 334 7.36 7.36 -8.09
C HIS A 334 6.23 6.44 -8.57
N LEU A 335 5.36 6.92 -9.45
CA LEU A 335 4.19 6.16 -9.88
C LEU A 335 4.50 5.07 -10.91
N LEU A 336 5.45 5.30 -11.81
CA LEU A 336 5.69 4.41 -12.97
C LEU A 336 7.09 3.79 -12.95
N VAL A 337 8.14 4.58 -12.70
CA VAL A 337 9.52 4.09 -12.75
C VAL A 337 9.83 3.21 -11.55
N HIS A 338 9.40 3.59 -10.34
CA HIS A 338 9.65 2.79 -9.14
C HIS A 338 9.04 1.37 -9.21
N PRO A 339 7.77 1.17 -9.62
CA PRO A 339 7.24 -0.18 -9.86
C PRO A 339 8.04 -0.98 -10.90
N ALA A 340 8.48 -0.33 -11.99
CA ALA A 340 9.31 -1.00 -13.00
C ALA A 340 10.64 -1.47 -12.40
N LEU A 341 11.31 -0.63 -11.59
CA LEU A 341 12.56 -1.01 -10.94
C LEU A 341 12.37 -2.17 -9.95
N LYS A 342 11.28 -2.19 -9.18
CA LYS A 342 10.95 -3.33 -8.32
C LYS A 342 10.82 -4.62 -9.15
N ARG A 343 10.12 -4.54 -10.28
CA ARG A 343 9.92 -5.68 -11.17
C ARG A 343 11.21 -6.16 -11.84
N LEU A 344 12.05 -5.23 -12.33
CA LEU A 344 13.39 -5.52 -12.88
C LEU A 344 14.30 -6.20 -11.85
N ARG A 345 14.21 -5.77 -10.59
CA ARG A 345 14.92 -6.39 -9.47
C ARG A 345 14.36 -7.76 -9.10
N GLY A 346 13.28 -8.25 -9.72
CA GLY A 346 12.76 -9.60 -9.48
C GLY A 346 11.64 -9.69 -8.45
N LEU A 347 11.09 -8.56 -7.97
CA LEU A 347 9.89 -8.64 -7.14
C LEU A 347 8.69 -9.15 -7.97
N PRO A 348 7.75 -9.89 -7.34
CA PRO A 348 6.52 -10.30 -7.99
C PRO A 348 5.63 -9.09 -8.31
N GLY A 349 4.88 -9.17 -9.42
CA GLY A 349 4.03 -8.07 -9.91
C GLY A 349 3.12 -7.43 -8.84
N PRO A 350 2.39 -8.21 -8.01
CA PRO A 350 1.57 -7.64 -6.94
C PRO A 350 2.36 -6.78 -5.94
N ARG A 351 3.60 -7.16 -5.61
CA ARG A 351 4.50 -6.43 -4.69
C ARG A 351 5.19 -5.22 -5.32
N CYS A 352 5.06 -5.05 -6.64
CA CYS A 352 5.62 -3.89 -7.35
C CYS A 352 4.76 -2.63 -7.23
N HIS A 353 3.47 -2.77 -6.89
CA HIS A 353 2.58 -1.65 -6.67
C HIS A 353 2.99 -0.82 -5.44
N GLN A 354 2.58 0.46 -5.41
CA GLN A 354 2.77 1.32 -4.24
C GLN A 354 1.89 0.85 -3.09
N THR A 355 2.43 0.92 -1.88
CA THR A 355 1.67 0.71 -0.65
C THR A 355 0.58 1.78 -0.53
N LYS A 356 -0.65 1.33 -0.27
CA LYS A 356 -1.83 2.18 -0.14
C LYS A 356 -2.31 2.15 1.31
N VAL A 357 -2.55 3.31 1.89
CA VAL A 357 -3.23 3.44 3.18
C VAL A 357 -4.39 4.42 3.05
N TYR A 358 -5.38 4.31 3.92
CA TYR A 358 -6.39 5.35 4.09
C TYR A 358 -5.91 6.33 5.15
N ALA A 359 -5.97 7.63 4.84
CA ALA A 359 -5.61 8.70 5.76
C ALA A 359 -6.70 9.78 5.79
N SER A 360 -7.09 10.22 6.99
CA SER A 360 -8.01 11.34 7.18
C SER A 360 -7.29 12.66 6.94
N LEU A 361 -7.89 13.54 6.14
CA LEU A 361 -7.36 14.89 5.97
C LEU A 361 -7.43 15.68 7.28
N THR A 362 -6.47 16.60 7.47
CA THR A 362 -6.44 17.54 8.60
C THR A 362 -6.96 18.93 8.25
N HIS A 363 -7.37 19.12 6.99
CA HIS A 363 -7.93 20.36 6.45
C HIS A 363 -8.56 20.07 5.08
N PRO A 364 -9.49 20.92 4.61
CA PRO A 364 -10.10 20.73 3.30
C PRO A 364 -9.08 20.92 2.16
N ILE A 365 -9.27 20.19 1.07
CA ILE A 365 -8.47 20.31 -0.15
C ILE A 365 -9.40 20.55 -1.34
N LYS A 366 -9.17 21.65 -2.07
CA LYS A 366 -9.85 21.92 -3.34
C LYS A 366 -9.40 20.92 -4.40
N LEU A 367 -10.38 20.31 -5.06
CA LEU A 367 -10.16 19.34 -6.11
C LEU A 367 -9.98 20.00 -7.47
N ASP A 368 -9.38 19.25 -8.38
CA ASP A 368 -9.35 19.60 -9.79
C ASP A 368 -10.61 19.05 -10.48
N VAL A 369 -11.28 19.87 -11.28
CA VAL A 369 -12.56 19.50 -11.91
C VAL A 369 -12.37 18.58 -13.11
N GLU A 370 -11.18 18.54 -13.72
CA GLU A 370 -10.93 17.81 -14.96
C GLU A 370 -10.16 16.50 -14.73
N ARG A 371 -9.20 16.49 -13.79
CA ARG A 371 -8.25 15.38 -13.65
C ARG A 371 -8.01 14.96 -12.20
N PRO A 372 -7.89 13.65 -11.92
CA PRO A 372 -7.46 13.18 -10.61
C PRO A 372 -6.10 13.78 -10.22
N GLU A 373 -5.96 14.20 -8.97
CA GLU A 373 -4.73 14.81 -8.46
C GLU A 373 -3.94 13.84 -7.57
N PHE A 374 -2.63 13.80 -7.78
CA PHE A 374 -1.65 13.14 -6.92
C PHE A 374 -0.98 14.22 -6.08
N HIS A 375 -1.61 14.47 -4.94
CA HIS A 375 -1.35 15.62 -4.07
C HIS A 375 -0.26 15.27 -3.05
N ARG A 376 0.82 16.06 -2.98
CA ARG A 376 1.91 15.76 -2.04
C ARG A 376 1.45 16.08 -0.62
N ALA A 377 1.63 15.12 0.28
CA ALA A 377 1.24 15.23 1.67
C ALA A 377 2.26 14.60 2.61
N ASN A 378 2.15 15.00 3.88
CA ASN A 378 2.77 14.32 5.00
C ASN A 378 1.68 13.50 5.71
N VAL A 379 1.91 12.20 5.81
CA VAL A 379 1.06 11.22 6.49
C VAL A 379 1.74 10.80 7.80
N VAL A 380 1.01 10.92 8.90
CA VAL A 380 1.48 10.54 10.24
C VAL A 380 0.46 9.64 10.92
N TRP A 381 0.91 8.74 11.78
CA TRP A 381 0.03 7.96 12.64
C TRP A 381 -0.39 8.81 13.85
N ASP A 382 -1.68 9.01 14.04
CA ASP A 382 -2.21 9.58 15.28
C ASP A 382 -2.60 8.48 16.25
N ALA A 383 -1.79 8.30 17.30
CA ALA A 383 -2.02 7.31 18.33
C ALA A 383 -3.30 7.57 19.15
N LYS A 384 -3.79 8.82 19.20
CA LYS A 384 -5.01 9.16 19.96
C LYS A 384 -6.27 8.77 19.21
N GLN A 385 -6.30 9.00 17.89
CA GLN A 385 -7.43 8.67 17.03
C GLN A 385 -7.31 7.30 16.35
N HIS A 386 -6.17 6.60 16.54
CA HIS A 386 -5.85 5.31 15.93
C HIS A 386 -6.05 5.31 14.41
N LYS A 387 -5.62 6.37 13.73
CA LYS A 387 -5.72 6.50 12.27
C LYS A 387 -4.56 7.30 11.69
N PHE A 388 -4.34 7.15 10.39
CA PHE A 388 -3.42 8.02 9.67
C PHE A 388 -4.05 9.38 9.41
N LEU A 389 -3.30 10.44 9.67
CA LEU A 389 -3.66 11.81 9.33
C LEU A 389 -2.81 12.28 8.15
N ALA A 390 -3.44 12.94 7.19
CA ALA A 390 -2.80 13.48 6.00
C ALA A 390 -2.86 15.02 6.00
N THR A 391 -1.70 15.66 5.85
CA THR A 391 -1.57 17.11 5.76
C THR A 391 -0.91 17.48 4.44
N SER A 392 -1.56 18.31 3.61
CA SER A 392 -0.97 18.87 2.39
C SER A 392 0.37 19.56 2.66
N THR A 393 1.29 19.48 1.69
CA THR A 393 2.51 20.29 1.68
C THR A 393 2.30 21.74 1.20
N GLY A 394 1.04 22.17 1.07
CA GLY A 394 0.65 23.52 0.68
C GLY A 394 0.49 23.68 -0.82
N ARG A 395 1.08 24.72 -1.42
CA ARG A 395 0.89 25.06 -2.85
C ARG A 395 1.38 23.94 -3.78
N GLN A 396 0.47 23.36 -4.57
CA GLN A 396 0.70 22.16 -5.37
C GLN A 396 1.07 22.38 -6.85
N ILE A 397 1.36 23.61 -7.29
CA ILE A 397 1.74 23.88 -8.70
C ILE A 397 2.90 22.98 -9.16
N SER A 398 2.84 22.48 -10.39
CA SER A 398 3.75 21.46 -10.93
C SER A 398 5.21 21.89 -11.08
N SER A 399 5.47 23.20 -11.11
CA SER A 399 6.82 23.76 -11.15
C SER A 399 7.45 23.91 -9.76
N ARG A 400 6.66 23.85 -8.68
CA ARG A 400 7.12 24.14 -7.32
C ARG A 400 7.64 22.90 -6.62
N LEU A 401 8.92 22.59 -6.85
CA LEU A 401 9.59 21.45 -6.21
C LEU A 401 9.55 21.47 -4.68
N LEU A 402 9.44 22.65 -4.05
CA LEU A 402 9.26 22.80 -2.60
C LEU A 402 8.06 22.02 -2.03
N SER A 403 7.06 21.69 -2.85
CA SER A 403 5.93 20.85 -2.44
C SER A 403 6.28 19.37 -2.27
N CYS A 404 7.40 18.91 -2.82
CA CYS A 404 7.89 17.55 -2.64
C CYS A 404 8.76 17.42 -1.37
N ARG A 405 9.27 18.53 -0.82
CA ARG A 405 10.08 18.51 0.40
C ARG A 405 9.24 17.97 1.56
N ASN A 406 9.75 16.92 2.22
CA ASN A 406 9.10 16.23 3.35
C ASN A 406 7.74 15.58 3.02
N ALA A 407 7.39 15.46 1.73
CA ALA A 407 6.26 14.66 1.32
C ALA A 407 6.65 13.18 1.48
N ASN A 408 5.91 12.44 2.29
CA ASN A 408 6.08 10.99 2.43
C ASN A 408 4.94 10.21 1.76
N ALA A 409 3.94 10.91 1.21
CA ALA A 409 2.84 10.32 0.48
C ALA A 409 2.34 11.20 -0.68
N LEU A 410 1.68 10.54 -1.64
CA LEU A 410 0.82 11.15 -2.65
C LEU A 410 -0.63 10.78 -2.36
N LEU A 411 -1.44 11.75 -1.96
CA LEU A 411 -2.89 11.55 -1.84
C LEU A 411 -3.49 11.43 -3.23
N ARG A 412 -4.26 10.37 -3.45
CA ARG A 412 -4.99 10.14 -4.69
C ARG A 412 -6.37 10.80 -4.57
N LEU A 413 -6.44 12.03 -5.02
CA LEU A 413 -7.66 12.83 -4.98
C LEU A 413 -8.49 12.62 -6.26
N PRO A 414 -9.82 12.45 -6.14
CA PRO A 414 -10.70 12.34 -7.30
C PRO A 414 -10.87 13.69 -8.01
N THR A 415 -11.57 13.68 -9.14
CA THR A 415 -12.08 14.91 -9.75
C THR A 415 -13.27 15.43 -8.96
N GLY A 416 -13.41 16.74 -8.83
CA GLY A 416 -14.56 17.34 -8.14
C GLY A 416 -14.29 18.77 -7.70
N THR A 417 -14.99 19.20 -6.65
CA THR A 417 -14.87 20.55 -6.09
C THR A 417 -13.96 20.61 -4.86
N GLU A 418 -14.21 19.77 -3.86
CA GLU A 418 -13.49 19.78 -2.58
C GLU A 418 -13.60 18.42 -1.87
N VAL A 419 -12.57 18.08 -1.09
CA VAL A 419 -12.61 17.05 -0.05
C VAL A 419 -12.53 17.76 1.30
N ARG A 420 -13.38 17.41 2.25
CA ARG A 420 -13.52 18.12 3.52
C ARG A 420 -12.46 17.69 4.53
N ASP A 421 -12.32 18.49 5.58
CA ASP A 421 -11.55 18.09 6.76
C ASP A 421 -12.14 16.81 7.38
N GLY A 422 -11.27 15.89 7.82
CA GLY A 422 -11.63 14.59 8.40
C GLY A 422 -11.90 13.48 7.39
N ASP A 423 -12.25 13.81 6.13
CA ASP A 423 -12.53 12.82 5.09
C ASP A 423 -11.31 11.91 4.85
N ALA A 424 -11.58 10.62 4.68
CA ALA A 424 -10.56 9.63 4.39
C ALA A 424 -10.24 9.60 2.88
N VAL A 425 -8.96 9.72 2.53
CA VAL A 425 -8.47 9.61 1.17
C VAL A 425 -7.40 8.52 1.07
N VAL A 426 -7.25 7.93 -0.11
CA VAL A 426 -6.18 6.98 -0.38
C VAL A 426 -4.85 7.74 -0.46
N ALA A 427 -3.88 7.35 0.34
CA ALA A 427 -2.51 7.84 0.31
C ALA A 427 -1.57 6.76 -0.24
N LEU A 428 -0.83 7.10 -1.30
CA LEU A 428 0.24 6.28 -1.85
C LEU A 428 1.54 6.63 -1.16
N ILE A 429 2.17 5.65 -0.52
CA ILE A 429 3.33 5.90 0.32
C ILE A 429 4.60 5.92 -0.52
N LEU A 430 5.41 6.97 -0.33
CA LEU A 430 6.63 7.21 -1.09
C LEU A 430 7.86 6.55 -0.47
N ASP A 431 7.86 6.42 0.86
CA ASP A 431 8.94 5.82 1.64
C ASP A 431 8.34 4.78 2.61
N CYS A 432 8.78 3.53 2.50
CA CYS A 432 8.33 2.44 3.38
C CYS A 432 8.95 2.50 4.78
N THR A 433 9.89 3.42 5.04
CA THR A 433 10.37 3.73 6.40
C THR A 433 9.38 4.63 7.13
N PHE A 434 8.15 4.14 7.33
CA PHE A 434 7.23 4.77 8.26
C PHE A 434 7.84 4.73 9.68
N GLY A 435 8.35 5.87 10.14
CA GLY A 435 8.48 6.15 11.58
C GLY A 435 9.86 6.04 12.22
N ASN A 436 10.99 6.08 11.48
CA ASN A 436 12.34 6.03 12.12
C ASN A 436 13.28 7.20 11.79
N THR A 437 12.75 8.40 11.53
CA THR A 437 13.53 9.62 11.72
C THR A 437 12.94 10.42 12.87
N THR A 438 13.52 10.28 14.05
CA THR A 438 13.44 11.27 15.13
C THR A 438 13.97 12.61 14.61
N GLY A 439 13.08 13.41 14.04
CA GLY A 439 13.35 14.79 13.64
C GLY A 439 12.13 15.61 14.01
N GLY A 440 12.13 16.14 15.23
CA GLY A 440 11.12 17.10 15.67
C GLY A 440 11.11 18.29 14.73
N VAL A 441 9.99 18.51 14.04
CA VAL A 441 9.72 19.77 13.36
C VAL A 441 8.32 20.21 13.76
N THR A 442 8.27 21.17 14.68
CA THR A 442 7.10 22.01 14.93
C THR A 442 6.79 22.78 13.65
N ALA A 443 5.87 22.28 12.84
CA ALA A 443 5.31 23.03 11.73
C ALA A 443 4.26 24.00 12.26
N THR A 444 4.69 25.20 12.63
CA THR A 444 3.77 26.31 12.92
C THR A 444 3.13 26.75 11.59
N PRO A 445 1.80 26.76 11.47
CA PRO A 445 1.14 27.26 10.26
C PRO A 445 1.31 28.79 10.19
N VAL A 446 2.00 29.27 9.16
CA VAL A 446 2.05 30.71 8.83
C VAL A 446 0.73 31.08 8.16
N LEU A 447 -0.25 31.50 8.97
CA LEU A 447 -1.46 32.17 8.50
C LEU A 447 -1.15 33.66 8.32
N SER A 448 -1.03 34.11 7.08
CA SER A 448 -1.06 35.55 6.77
C SER A 448 -2.52 36.00 6.74
N HIS A 449 -2.98 36.66 7.82
CA HIS A 449 -4.25 37.36 7.85
C HIS A 449 -4.20 38.58 6.93
N SER A 450 -5.06 38.60 5.91
CA SER A 450 -5.50 39.83 5.26
C SER A 450 -6.97 40.00 5.57
N THR A 451 -7.25 40.93 6.48
CA THR A 451 -8.60 41.38 6.84
C THR A 451 -9.13 42.30 5.76
N ALA A 452 -10.23 41.92 5.13
CA ALA A 452 -11.12 42.87 4.46
C ALA A 452 -12.56 42.56 4.87
N SER A 453 -13.16 43.48 5.63
CA SER A 453 -14.56 43.45 6.01
C SER A 453 -15.43 43.84 4.81
N SER A 454 -16.50 43.10 4.56
CA SER A 454 -17.70 43.68 3.96
C SER A 454 -18.95 43.07 4.57
N THR A 455 -19.76 43.97 5.13
CA THR A 455 -21.10 43.75 5.64
C THR A 455 -22.07 43.63 4.47
N HIS A 456 -22.84 42.54 4.40
CA HIS A 456 -24.11 42.52 3.66
C HIS A 456 -25.18 41.75 4.42
N ALA A 457 -26.32 42.41 4.57
CA ALA A 457 -27.53 41.97 5.25
C ALA A 457 -28.23 40.79 4.54
N PRO A 458 -29.05 39.99 5.24
CA PRO A 458 -29.72 38.85 4.66
C PRO A 458 -30.95 39.27 3.83
N GLY A 459 -30.89 39.03 2.52
CA GLY A 459 -32.04 39.05 1.63
C GLY A 459 -32.68 37.66 1.57
N THR A 460 -33.93 37.57 2.01
CA THR A 460 -34.78 36.37 1.95
C THR A 460 -35.19 36.10 0.50
N MET A 461 -34.83 34.93 -0.05
CA MET A 461 -35.47 34.40 -1.26
C MET A 461 -36.04 33.01 -0.97
N ALA A 462 -37.33 32.86 -1.24
CA ALA A 462 -38.09 31.62 -1.11
C ALA A 462 -37.58 30.55 -2.08
N LYS A 463 -37.30 29.35 -1.59
CA LYS A 463 -36.99 28.16 -2.42
C LYS A 463 -38.27 27.65 -3.07
N LEU A 464 -38.29 27.60 -4.40
CA LEU A 464 -39.26 26.80 -5.15
C LEU A 464 -39.03 25.30 -4.87
N ASN A 465 -40.11 24.57 -4.58
CA ASN A 465 -40.10 23.12 -4.39
C ASN A 465 -39.82 22.41 -5.72
N ALA A 466 -38.63 21.83 -5.88
CA ALA A 466 -38.31 20.91 -6.97
C ALA A 466 -39.07 19.58 -6.77
N VAL A 467 -39.57 19.01 -7.87
CA VAL A 467 -40.25 17.70 -7.89
C VAL A 467 -39.25 16.61 -7.47
N LYS A 468 -39.50 15.93 -6.36
CA LYS A 468 -38.65 14.83 -5.87
C LYS A 468 -38.77 13.63 -6.81
N LYS A 469 -37.64 13.08 -7.27
CA LYS A 469 -37.61 11.81 -8.02
C LYS A 469 -38.09 10.66 -7.13
N ILE A 470 -38.91 9.78 -7.69
CA ILE A 470 -39.50 8.63 -6.99
C ILE A 470 -38.63 7.39 -7.23
N PHE A 471 -38.28 6.67 -6.17
CA PHE A 471 -37.57 5.38 -6.22
C PHE A 471 -38.39 4.31 -5.48
N ARG A 472 -38.27 3.06 -5.94
CA ARG A 472 -38.98 1.89 -5.45
C ARG A 472 -38.11 1.10 -4.46
N ALA A 473 -38.63 0.80 -3.29
CA ALA A 473 -37.93 0.05 -2.24
C ALA A 473 -38.61 -1.30 -1.96
N GLY A 474 -37.79 -2.34 -1.85
CA GLY A 474 -38.16 -3.66 -1.32
C GLY A 474 -37.63 -3.84 0.10
N LEU A 475 -38.47 -4.33 1.00
CA LEU A 475 -38.13 -4.54 2.41
C LEU A 475 -38.17 -6.03 2.74
N LEU A 476 -37.02 -6.58 3.16
CA LEU A 476 -36.88 -8.00 3.48
C LEU A 476 -36.54 -8.20 4.95
N THR A 477 -37.50 -8.72 5.73
CA THR A 477 -37.23 -9.15 7.10
C THR A 477 -36.76 -10.60 7.10
N ILE A 478 -35.61 -10.86 7.71
CA ILE A 478 -34.98 -12.17 7.80
C ILE A 478 -35.06 -12.61 9.26
N SER A 479 -35.94 -13.56 9.54
CA SER A 479 -36.10 -14.12 10.88
C SER A 479 -36.88 -15.42 10.87
N ASP A 480 -36.29 -16.48 11.43
CA ASP A 480 -36.94 -17.76 11.67
C ASP A 480 -38.26 -17.61 12.43
N ARG A 481 -38.28 -16.78 13.48
CA ARG A 481 -39.43 -16.63 14.37
C ARG A 481 -40.59 -15.92 13.67
N VAL A 482 -40.28 -14.88 12.90
CA VAL A 482 -41.29 -14.11 12.17
C VAL A 482 -41.81 -14.92 11.00
N SER A 483 -40.92 -15.60 10.26
CA SER A 483 -41.31 -16.49 9.16
C SER A 483 -42.19 -17.65 9.62
N ALA A 484 -41.91 -18.23 10.80
CA ALA A 484 -42.74 -19.28 11.41
C ALA A 484 -44.02 -18.76 12.08
N GLY A 485 -44.30 -17.44 12.06
CA GLY A 485 -45.48 -16.85 12.70
C GLY A 485 -45.47 -16.83 14.23
N THR A 486 -44.31 -17.08 14.85
CA THR A 486 -44.14 -17.12 16.31
C THR A 486 -43.77 -15.77 16.92
N SER A 487 -43.48 -14.75 16.09
CA SER A 487 -43.19 -13.38 16.50
C SER A 487 -43.72 -12.40 15.46
N THR A 488 -44.12 -11.20 15.90
CA THR A 488 -44.52 -10.11 15.01
C THR A 488 -43.29 -9.42 14.41
N ASP A 489 -43.35 -9.06 13.13
CA ASP A 489 -42.32 -8.23 12.49
C ASP A 489 -42.39 -6.78 12.98
N MET A 490 -41.38 -6.38 13.74
CA MET A 490 -41.23 -4.98 14.18
C MET A 490 -40.17 -4.22 13.37
N SER A 491 -39.34 -4.92 12.61
CA SER A 491 -38.22 -4.34 11.86
C SER A 491 -38.64 -3.91 10.46
N GLY A 492 -39.55 -4.64 9.82
CA GLY A 492 -40.22 -4.22 8.59
C GLY A 492 -40.85 -2.83 8.72
N PRO A 493 -41.75 -2.60 9.69
CA PRO A 493 -42.31 -1.26 9.95
C PRO A 493 -41.25 -0.19 10.23
N ALA A 494 -40.19 -0.53 10.98
CA ALA A 494 -39.10 0.42 11.24
C ALA A 494 -38.34 0.80 9.95
N MET A 495 -38.16 -0.12 9.01
CA MET A 495 -37.58 0.18 7.69
C MET A 495 -38.49 1.09 6.85
N VAL A 496 -39.82 0.91 6.92
CA VAL A 496 -40.79 1.83 6.27
C VAL A 496 -40.64 3.24 6.85
N ASP A 497 -40.63 3.35 8.17
CA ASP A 497 -40.58 4.65 8.88
C ASP A 497 -39.31 5.45 8.53
N VAL A 498 -38.16 4.79 8.38
CA VAL A 498 -36.91 5.49 8.06
C VAL A 498 -36.85 5.90 6.59
N LEU A 499 -37.41 5.11 5.67
CA LEU A 499 -37.48 5.45 4.25
C LEU A 499 -38.36 6.68 4.01
N GLN A 500 -39.45 6.83 4.76
CA GLN A 500 -40.32 8.01 4.67
C GLN A 500 -39.64 9.31 5.11
N ARG A 501 -38.55 9.22 5.88
CA ARG A 501 -37.79 10.37 6.40
C ARG A 501 -36.61 10.77 5.51
N VAL A 502 -36.41 10.10 4.38
CA VAL A 502 -35.33 10.44 3.44
C VAL A 502 -35.66 11.74 2.73
N ASP A 503 -34.81 12.75 2.90
CA ASP A 503 -34.94 14.02 2.21
C ASP A 503 -34.49 13.94 0.74
N LYS A 504 -34.89 14.91 -0.07
CA LYS A 504 -34.51 15.09 -1.50
C LYS A 504 -35.09 14.08 -2.51
N VAL A 505 -35.57 12.92 -2.09
CA VAL A 505 -36.21 11.90 -2.94
C VAL A 505 -37.48 11.36 -2.30
N GLN A 506 -38.36 10.74 -3.08
CA GLN A 506 -39.52 10.01 -2.57
C GLN A 506 -39.24 8.52 -2.67
N MET A 507 -39.39 7.79 -1.56
CA MET A 507 -39.27 6.33 -1.51
C MET A 507 -40.66 5.72 -1.48
N ASP A 508 -40.97 4.88 -2.47
CA ASP A 508 -42.20 4.09 -2.53
C ASP A 508 -41.90 2.64 -2.18
N VAL A 509 -42.53 2.10 -1.15
CA VAL A 509 -42.31 0.72 -0.71
C VAL A 509 -43.24 -0.19 -1.51
N VAL A 510 -42.69 -0.85 -2.53
CA VAL A 510 -43.48 -1.65 -3.49
C VAL A 510 -43.50 -3.14 -3.17
N ALA A 511 -42.61 -3.61 -2.28
CA ALA A 511 -42.55 -5.00 -1.87
C ALA A 511 -42.11 -5.12 -0.40
N ILE A 512 -42.79 -5.98 0.36
CA ILE A 512 -42.40 -6.36 1.71
C ILE A 512 -42.51 -7.87 1.81
N LYS A 513 -41.47 -8.54 2.31
CA LYS A 513 -41.46 -10.00 2.49
C LYS A 513 -40.71 -10.40 3.74
N VAL A 514 -41.09 -11.54 4.30
CA VAL A 514 -40.41 -12.18 5.42
C VAL A 514 -39.90 -13.55 4.97
N VAL A 515 -38.66 -13.88 5.33
CA VAL A 515 -38.03 -15.19 5.06
C VAL A 515 -37.32 -15.71 6.33
N PRO A 516 -37.10 -17.02 6.47
CA PRO A 516 -36.29 -17.56 7.56
C PRO A 516 -34.80 -17.25 7.33
N ASP A 517 -33.96 -17.52 8.33
CA ASP A 517 -32.51 -17.33 8.30
C ASP A 517 -31.83 -18.46 7.48
N GLU A 518 -32.25 -18.62 6.22
CA GLU A 518 -31.77 -19.62 5.25
C GLU A 518 -31.19 -18.91 4.03
N GLU A 519 -29.90 -19.15 3.73
CA GLU A 519 -29.18 -18.42 2.68
C GLU A 519 -29.89 -18.50 1.33
N ASP A 520 -30.31 -19.69 0.90
CA ASP A 520 -30.96 -19.90 -0.40
C ASP A 520 -32.27 -19.10 -0.53
N GLN A 521 -33.03 -18.99 0.55
CA GLN A 521 -34.31 -18.25 0.55
C GLN A 521 -34.09 -16.74 0.52
N ILE A 522 -33.10 -16.24 1.26
CA ILE A 522 -32.69 -14.83 1.22
C ILE A 522 -32.22 -14.47 -0.19
N GLN A 523 -31.32 -15.28 -0.74
CA GLN A 523 -30.76 -15.08 -2.08
C GLN A 523 -31.85 -15.12 -3.15
N ALA A 524 -32.80 -16.04 -3.07
CA ALA A 524 -33.89 -16.16 -4.04
C ALA A 524 -34.73 -14.88 -4.11
N VAL A 525 -35.10 -14.29 -2.97
CA VAL A 525 -35.89 -13.04 -2.92
C VAL A 525 -35.08 -11.85 -3.44
N VAL A 526 -33.82 -11.72 -3.02
CA VAL A 526 -32.98 -10.60 -3.44
C VAL A 526 -32.68 -10.65 -4.94
N LYS A 527 -32.39 -11.84 -5.48
CA LYS A 527 -32.22 -12.04 -6.93
C LYS A 527 -33.51 -11.74 -7.69
N ASP A 528 -34.65 -12.25 -7.23
CA ASP A 528 -35.95 -12.01 -7.87
C ASP A 528 -36.26 -10.51 -7.96
N TRP A 529 -36.12 -9.76 -6.87
CA TRP A 529 -36.39 -8.32 -6.84
C TRP A 529 -35.40 -7.48 -7.65
N ALA A 530 -34.11 -7.79 -7.57
CA ALA A 530 -33.08 -7.03 -8.27
C ALA A 530 -33.02 -7.36 -9.77
N ASP A 531 -33.18 -8.65 -10.13
CA ASP A 531 -33.00 -9.09 -11.52
C ASP A 531 -34.20 -8.81 -12.41
N SER A 532 -35.41 -8.74 -11.82
CA SER A 532 -36.65 -8.32 -12.49
C SER A 532 -36.80 -6.81 -12.63
N ASP A 533 -35.85 -6.04 -12.10
CA ASP A 533 -35.89 -4.58 -12.05
C ASP A 533 -37.13 -4.03 -11.31
N ALA A 534 -37.67 -4.80 -10.36
CA ALA A 534 -38.86 -4.44 -9.59
C ALA A 534 -38.58 -3.32 -8.56
N VAL A 535 -37.35 -3.23 -8.06
CA VAL A 535 -36.96 -2.29 -7.00
C VAL A 535 -35.61 -1.62 -7.29
N ASP A 536 -35.46 -0.39 -6.78
CA ASP A 536 -34.24 0.40 -6.90
C ASP A 536 -33.38 0.29 -5.63
N LEU A 537 -34.02 -0.03 -4.50
CA LEU A 537 -33.40 -0.25 -3.19
C LEU A 537 -33.95 -1.53 -2.56
N ILE A 538 -33.09 -2.35 -1.95
CA ILE A 538 -33.47 -3.42 -1.05
C ILE A 538 -32.84 -3.13 0.32
N LEU A 539 -33.69 -3.01 1.34
CA LEU A 539 -33.25 -3.03 2.73
C LEU A 539 -33.57 -4.38 3.34
N THR A 540 -32.58 -5.02 3.94
CA THR A 540 -32.80 -6.22 4.74
C THR A 540 -32.71 -5.90 6.22
N SER A 541 -33.46 -6.60 7.06
CA SER A 541 -33.28 -6.60 8.51
C SER A 541 -33.14 -8.04 9.01
N GLY A 542 -31.97 -8.39 9.53
CA GLY A 542 -31.65 -9.78 9.89
C GLY A 542 -30.43 -9.93 10.79
N GLY A 543 -30.02 -11.18 11.01
CA GLY A 543 -28.84 -11.51 11.79
C GLY A 543 -27.54 -11.11 11.08
N THR A 544 -26.90 -10.03 11.54
CA THR A 544 -25.58 -9.56 11.04
C THR A 544 -24.43 -9.87 11.99
N GLY A 545 -24.68 -10.61 13.08
CA GLY A 545 -23.65 -11.04 14.04
C GLY A 545 -22.84 -12.25 13.57
N PHE A 546 -22.25 -12.99 14.51
CA PHE A 546 -21.49 -14.22 14.24
C PHE A 546 -22.14 -15.47 14.84
N SER A 547 -23.41 -15.38 15.26
CA SER A 547 -24.14 -16.55 15.74
C SER A 547 -24.39 -17.52 14.58
N PRO A 548 -24.58 -18.83 14.81
CA PRO A 548 -24.80 -19.80 13.73
C PRO A 548 -26.01 -19.51 12.82
N ARG A 549 -26.99 -18.71 13.27
CA ARG A 549 -28.13 -18.27 12.45
C ARG A 549 -27.95 -16.88 11.83
N ASP A 550 -26.87 -16.16 12.14
CA ASP A 550 -26.61 -14.83 11.57
C ASP A 550 -25.99 -14.95 10.16
N VAL A 551 -26.77 -15.44 9.20
CA VAL A 551 -26.33 -15.77 7.83
C VAL A 551 -26.60 -14.67 6.80
N THR A 552 -27.19 -13.54 7.23
CA THR A 552 -27.56 -12.45 6.31
C THR A 552 -26.36 -11.89 5.52
N PRO A 553 -25.18 -11.67 6.14
CA PRO A 553 -24.00 -11.17 5.40
C PRO A 553 -23.52 -12.13 4.30
N GLU A 554 -23.46 -13.43 4.60
CA GLU A 554 -23.08 -14.49 3.66
C GLU A 554 -24.03 -14.53 2.46
N ALA A 555 -25.33 -14.59 2.73
CA ALA A 555 -26.37 -14.65 1.71
C ALA A 555 -26.34 -13.43 0.78
N ILE A 556 -26.12 -12.23 1.34
CA ILE A 556 -26.12 -11.00 0.55
C ILE A 556 -24.82 -10.86 -0.25
N LYS A 557 -23.64 -11.12 0.34
CA LYS A 557 -22.36 -11.06 -0.40
C LYS A 557 -22.37 -11.95 -1.63
N ALA A 558 -22.96 -13.14 -1.54
CA ALA A 558 -23.03 -14.10 -2.64
C ALA A 558 -23.82 -13.59 -3.87
N VAL A 559 -24.62 -12.52 -3.75
CA VAL A 559 -25.48 -12.02 -4.83
C VAL A 559 -25.09 -10.64 -5.36
N LEU A 560 -24.13 -9.97 -4.72
CA LEU A 560 -23.67 -8.64 -5.15
C LEU A 560 -22.77 -8.73 -6.38
N ASP A 561 -22.97 -7.82 -7.34
CA ASP A 561 -22.06 -7.64 -8.48
C ASP A 561 -20.86 -6.77 -8.07
N LYS A 562 -21.10 -5.78 -7.20
CA LYS A 562 -20.07 -4.90 -6.62
C LYS A 562 -20.42 -4.54 -5.19
N GLU A 563 -19.45 -4.67 -4.30
CA GLU A 563 -19.58 -4.24 -2.90
C GLU A 563 -19.36 -2.73 -2.74
N ILE A 564 -20.08 -2.14 -1.79
CA ILE A 564 -19.92 -0.74 -1.35
C ILE A 564 -19.52 -0.77 0.13
N PRO A 565 -18.22 -0.85 0.45
CA PRO A 565 -17.77 -0.93 1.85
C PRO A 565 -18.02 0.37 2.63
N GLY A 566 -18.19 1.50 1.95
CA GLY A 566 -18.42 2.80 2.59
C GLY A 566 -19.70 2.87 3.44
N PHE A 567 -20.77 2.19 3.03
CA PHE A 567 -22.04 2.15 3.78
C PHE A 567 -21.89 1.37 5.09
N PRO A 568 -21.41 0.11 5.08
CA PRO A 568 -21.03 -0.62 6.29
C PRO A 568 -20.10 0.16 7.22
N ILE A 569 -19.08 0.84 6.69
CA ILE A 569 -18.14 1.63 7.50
C ILE A 569 -18.88 2.78 8.20
N ALA A 570 -19.68 3.57 7.49
CA ALA A 570 -20.44 4.68 8.07
C ALA A 570 -21.43 4.20 9.15
N MET A 571 -22.11 3.08 8.87
CA MET A 571 -23.03 2.43 9.80
C MET A 571 -22.31 1.97 11.08
N LEU A 572 -21.17 1.26 10.95
CA LEU A 572 -20.38 0.81 12.08
C LEU A 572 -19.78 1.96 12.88
N GLU A 573 -19.25 3.00 12.20
CA GLU A 573 -18.69 4.17 12.87
C GLU A 573 -19.75 4.92 13.68
N SER A 574 -20.96 5.09 13.12
CA SER A 574 -22.09 5.68 13.82
C SER A 574 -22.51 4.82 15.02
N SER A 575 -22.63 3.51 14.83
CA SER A 575 -23.04 2.58 15.90
C SER A 575 -22.01 2.46 17.03
N LEU A 576 -20.71 2.54 16.73
CA LEU A 576 -19.64 2.51 17.73
C LEU A 576 -19.66 3.73 18.67
N LYS A 577 -20.22 4.87 18.23
CA LYS A 577 -20.44 6.05 19.09
C LYS A 577 -21.52 5.80 20.14
N ILE A 578 -22.38 4.80 19.95
CA ILE A 578 -23.52 4.48 20.83
C ILE A 578 -23.22 3.23 21.66
N THR A 579 -22.66 2.18 21.05
CA THR A 579 -22.34 0.93 21.74
C THR A 579 -21.08 0.25 21.23
N ALA A 580 -20.18 -0.10 22.15
CA ALA A 580 -18.97 -0.87 21.84
C ALA A 580 -19.28 -2.25 21.22
N LYS A 581 -20.48 -2.80 21.46
CA LYS A 581 -20.91 -4.10 20.89
C LYS A 581 -21.12 -4.05 19.39
N ALA A 582 -21.18 -2.87 18.78
CA ALA A 582 -21.33 -2.70 17.34
C ALA A 582 -20.18 -3.33 16.54
N VAL A 583 -18.99 -3.47 17.15
CA VAL A 583 -17.82 -4.14 16.55
C VAL A 583 -18.09 -5.60 16.15
N LEU A 584 -19.13 -6.22 16.71
CA LEU A 584 -19.52 -7.61 16.46
C LEU A 584 -20.46 -7.77 15.26
N SER A 585 -20.89 -6.67 14.64
CA SER A 585 -21.78 -6.68 13.47
C SER A 585 -20.97 -6.72 12.17
N ARG A 586 -21.51 -7.42 11.18
CA ARG A 586 -20.90 -7.64 9.86
C ARG A 586 -21.81 -7.13 8.74
N PRO A 587 -22.19 -5.83 8.72
CA PRO A 587 -23.09 -5.31 7.71
C PRO A 587 -22.46 -5.38 6.31
N VAL A 588 -23.31 -5.57 5.32
CA VAL A 588 -22.97 -5.67 3.90
C VAL A 588 -23.82 -4.68 3.12
N ALA A 589 -23.20 -4.01 2.15
CA ALA A 589 -23.92 -3.23 1.17
C ALA A 589 -23.24 -3.35 -0.20
N GLY A 590 -24.01 -3.20 -1.25
CA GLY A 590 -23.52 -3.25 -2.62
C GLY A 590 -24.63 -3.10 -3.63
N ILE A 591 -24.31 -3.36 -4.88
CA ILE A 591 -25.29 -3.34 -5.96
C ILE A 591 -25.39 -4.71 -6.62
N ARG A 592 -26.60 -5.01 -7.11
CA ARG A 592 -26.87 -6.06 -8.08
C ARG A 592 -27.66 -5.42 -9.22
N LYS A 593 -27.13 -5.46 -10.44
CA LYS A 593 -27.62 -4.71 -11.61
C LYS A 593 -27.88 -3.24 -11.24
N ASN A 594 -29.15 -2.82 -11.28
CA ASN A 594 -29.61 -1.45 -11.03
C ASN A 594 -30.28 -1.31 -9.66
N THR A 595 -29.99 -2.21 -8.72
CA THR A 595 -30.59 -2.23 -7.39
C THR A 595 -29.52 -2.11 -6.32
N LEU A 596 -29.66 -1.10 -5.45
CA LEU A 596 -28.84 -0.94 -4.25
C LEU A 596 -29.35 -1.88 -3.15
N ILE A 597 -28.47 -2.62 -2.50
CA ILE A 597 -28.81 -3.57 -1.43
C ILE A 597 -28.04 -3.18 -0.17
N VAL A 598 -28.74 -3.05 0.96
CA VAL A 598 -28.15 -2.68 2.25
C VAL A 598 -28.71 -3.57 3.36
N THR A 599 -27.84 -4.21 4.14
CA THR A 599 -28.25 -5.01 5.30
C THR A 599 -28.27 -4.19 6.57
N LEU A 600 -29.38 -4.24 7.30
CA LEU A 600 -29.54 -3.62 8.61
C LEU A 600 -29.66 -4.70 9.70
N PRO A 601 -29.28 -4.41 10.95
CA PRO A 601 -29.42 -5.37 12.04
C PRO A 601 -30.91 -5.70 12.32
N GLY A 602 -31.16 -6.89 12.86
CA GLY A 602 -32.52 -7.41 13.12
C GLY A 602 -33.36 -6.68 14.18
N LYS A 603 -32.82 -5.70 14.92
CA LYS A 603 -33.55 -4.96 15.96
C LYS A 603 -34.06 -3.61 15.44
N PRO A 604 -35.33 -3.22 15.68
CA PRO A 604 -35.90 -1.96 15.18
C PRO A 604 -35.11 -0.70 15.54
N LYS A 605 -34.60 -0.60 16.77
CA LYS A 605 -33.75 0.53 17.17
C LYS A 605 -32.45 0.61 16.37
N ALA A 606 -31.84 -0.55 16.09
CA ALA A 606 -30.61 -0.63 15.34
C ALA A 606 -30.84 -0.35 13.85
N VAL A 607 -31.99 -0.73 13.28
CA VAL A 607 -32.44 -0.33 11.94
C VAL A 607 -32.44 1.20 11.80
N VAL A 608 -33.10 1.90 12.73
CA VAL A 608 -33.18 3.37 12.70
C VAL A 608 -31.80 3.99 12.79
N GLU A 609 -31.01 3.56 13.77
CA GLU A 609 -29.65 4.05 14.00
C GLU A 609 -28.73 3.87 12.80
N ASN A 610 -28.70 2.66 12.24
CA ASN A 610 -27.80 2.32 11.13
C ASN A 610 -28.25 3.02 9.84
N PHE A 611 -29.56 3.06 9.58
CA PHE A 611 -30.08 3.74 8.41
C PHE A 611 -29.81 5.26 8.47
N SER A 612 -29.95 5.90 9.65
CA SER A 612 -29.64 7.32 9.81
C SER A 612 -28.20 7.67 9.44
N ALA A 613 -27.25 6.75 9.61
CA ALA A 613 -25.84 6.96 9.22
C ALA A 613 -25.64 7.09 7.70
N ILE A 614 -26.56 6.55 6.89
CA ILE A 614 -26.48 6.54 5.42
C ILE A 614 -27.59 7.35 4.75
N ALA A 615 -28.58 7.83 5.51
CA ALA A 615 -29.77 8.51 4.98
C ALA A 615 -29.44 9.76 4.13
N GLU A 616 -28.40 10.52 4.49
CA GLU A 616 -28.02 11.73 3.75
C GLU A 616 -27.45 11.42 2.36
N VAL A 617 -26.72 10.30 2.23
CA VAL A 617 -26.04 9.89 0.99
C VAL A 617 -26.90 8.96 0.11
N LEU A 618 -27.91 8.32 0.69
CA LEU A 618 -28.81 7.39 0.00
C LEU A 618 -29.46 7.98 -1.26
N PRO A 619 -29.99 9.24 -1.28
CA PRO A 619 -30.54 9.82 -2.50
C PRO A 619 -29.54 9.85 -3.65
N HIS A 620 -28.29 10.23 -3.38
CA HIS A 620 -27.25 10.31 -4.40
C HIS A 620 -26.86 8.92 -4.91
N ALA A 621 -26.73 7.95 -4.01
CA ALA A 621 -26.44 6.56 -4.37
C ALA A 621 -27.52 5.99 -5.31
N LEU A 622 -28.80 6.24 -5.05
CA LEU A 622 -29.89 5.75 -5.89
C LEU A 622 -29.91 6.38 -7.29
N HIS A 623 -29.62 7.68 -7.40
CA HIS A 623 -29.44 8.32 -8.71
C HIS A 623 -28.25 7.71 -9.45
N LEU A 624 -27.11 7.50 -8.78
CA LEU A 624 -25.93 6.91 -9.40
C LEU A 624 -26.19 5.49 -9.92
N VAL A 625 -26.98 4.69 -9.20
CA VAL A 625 -27.30 3.33 -9.62
C VAL A 625 -28.29 3.31 -10.80
N ARG A 626 -29.19 4.30 -10.91
CA ARG A 626 -30.26 4.34 -11.92
C ARG A 626 -29.98 5.22 -13.15
N ASP A 627 -29.16 6.25 -13.01
CA ASP A 627 -28.92 7.25 -14.06
C ASP A 627 -27.64 7.00 -14.87
N VAL A 628 -27.07 5.79 -14.79
CA VAL A 628 -26.00 5.35 -15.69
C VAL A 628 -26.64 4.79 -16.97
N PRO A 629 -26.56 5.47 -18.13
CA PRO A 629 -27.11 4.95 -19.37
C PRO A 629 -26.16 3.89 -19.92
N HIS A 630 -26.60 2.64 -20.01
CA HIS A 630 -25.96 1.65 -20.86
C HIS A 630 -26.35 1.94 -22.33
N GLU A 631 -25.34 2.20 -23.17
CA GLU A 631 -25.35 2.33 -24.65
C GLU A 631 -25.34 3.71 -25.35
N HIS A 632 -25.38 4.87 -24.68
CA HIS A 632 -25.21 6.17 -25.37
C HIS A 632 -24.16 7.11 -24.74
N HIS A 633 -22.90 6.70 -24.73
CA HIS A 633 -21.76 7.58 -24.42
C HIS A 633 -20.90 7.91 -25.65
N ARG A 634 -21.54 8.48 -26.67
CA ARG A 634 -20.88 9.23 -27.76
C ARG A 634 -21.73 10.43 -28.23
N SER A 635 -22.16 11.30 -27.32
CA SER A 635 -22.53 12.69 -27.69
C SER A 635 -22.98 13.52 -26.47
N ASN A 636 -22.18 14.52 -26.12
CA ASN A 636 -22.52 15.75 -25.38
C ASN A 636 -22.92 15.66 -23.88
N PRO A 637 -22.04 16.07 -22.93
CA PRO A 637 -22.34 16.13 -21.49
C PRO A 637 -22.62 17.54 -20.94
N SER A 638 -23.11 18.48 -21.76
CA SER A 638 -23.23 19.91 -21.36
C SER A 638 -24.59 20.36 -20.82
N SER A 639 -25.57 19.47 -20.65
CA SER A 639 -26.81 19.84 -19.97
C SER A 639 -27.21 18.73 -19.03
N LEU A 640 -27.02 18.95 -17.72
CA LEU A 640 -27.85 18.46 -16.60
C LEU A 640 -27.05 18.48 -15.29
N TYR A 641 -26.46 19.63 -14.94
CA TYR A 641 -26.10 19.96 -13.56
C TYR A 641 -26.17 21.49 -13.39
N THR A 642 -27.39 21.99 -13.20
CA THR A 642 -27.67 23.26 -12.52
C THR A 642 -28.32 22.98 -11.19
#